data_AF-A0A1Q7ZWU0-F1
#
_entry.id   AF-A0A1Q7ZWU0-F1
#
_cell.length_a   1.000
_cell.length_b   1.000
_cell.length_c   1.000
_cell.angle_alpha   90.00
_cell.angle_beta   90.00
_cell.angle_gamma   90.00
#
_symmetry.space_group_name_H-M   'P 1'
#
loop_
_entity.id
_entity.type
_entity.pdbx_description
1 polymer ?
#
loop_
_entity_poly.entity_id
_entity_poly.type
_entity_poly.pdbx_seq_one_letter_code
_entity_poly.pdbx_strand_id
1 'polypeptide(L)'
;NRYGGNSLYFGNPAGRSYKVSYNRPFDTRNHDAQTFVFNAEYPMVRWLEANGYNVSYFTGVDSDRSGPEILGHKVFMSSGHDEYWSGPQRANVEAARNAGINLAFFSGNEIFWKTRWENSLDGSGTPYRTLVSYKETLANAKIDPSPEWTGTWRDPRFSPPSNGGRPENALTGTLFSVDNQYESRSIIVSQAEGLLRFWRNTNAATLLSGGSVTLPVGTLGYEWDGAPDNGFRPAGLIQLASATYDVPGELKDYGATYLAGTVTHHLTLYRQGNALVFGAGTIQWSWGLDTHHDFAGTSANTDMQQATVNLFADMGVQPGNLQSPLTAASPSLDAIAPTSAITSPAAGTTVFIGISTIVSGTASDGGGGAVGAVEVSVDGGTTWHPTSGRQNWSFEWIPSAGGSVTIKSRAVDDSGNLEVPGPGRMVNVSAQNQAACPCSIWDLSTIPLVPNAIDPSAVEVGVRFQAQENGLVTGLRFYKGPTNNGTHTGQLWTNAGTLLATAIFTGESASGWQRVDLTPPVAINANTTYVASYHTTSGNYAFNPDYFAGFTFNNPPLRALADGENGGSGVFSYGPVGTFPSGTFRSTNYWVDVEFKRNVNTAPVAVNDSYPTAEDTPLTVAAAGVLANDTDVDGDPLTAVLGTGPSKGTLTLNANGSFTYAPTANVNGSDTFTYRASDGTLTSNLATVTITITPVNDAPVATNDSYTVNQDTPLTLAAPGVLGNDSDVDGDSLTAVLGTGPLSGTLTLNLNGGFTYTPNAAFVGGDSFTYRASDGTLTSTLATVTISIGAVNHAPVATNDGYTTAEDTPLSVTAAGVLANDTDVDGDPLTAVLGTGPSKGTLTL
;
A
#
# COMPACT_ATOMS: atom_id res chain seq x y z
N ASN A 1 37.79 -49.77 -3.84
CA ASN A 1 38.81 -50.80 -4.16
C ASN A 1 40.23 -50.21 -4.13
N ARG A 2 41.05 -50.60 -3.14
CA ARG A 2 42.47 -50.18 -3.00
C ARG A 2 43.50 -51.22 -3.45
N TYR A 3 43.06 -52.29 -4.09
CA TYR A 3 43.96 -53.31 -4.58
C TYR A 3 44.95 -52.73 -5.61
N GLY A 4 46.26 -52.79 -5.31
CA GLY A 4 47.32 -52.17 -6.10
C GLY A 4 47.56 -50.67 -5.83
N GLY A 5 47.00 -50.11 -4.74
CA GLY A 5 47.31 -48.76 -4.27
C GLY A 5 46.72 -47.60 -5.07
N ASN A 6 45.89 -47.88 -6.09
CA ASN A 6 45.36 -46.91 -7.04
C ASN A 6 43.84 -47.06 -7.25
N SER A 7 43.11 -45.95 -7.25
CA SER A 7 41.69 -45.83 -7.60
C SER A 7 41.39 -44.47 -8.24
N LEU A 8 40.12 -44.21 -8.58
CA LEU A 8 39.68 -42.88 -9.06
C LEU A 8 39.67 -41.79 -7.97
N TYR A 9 39.98 -42.13 -6.71
CA TYR A 9 40.03 -41.18 -5.57
C TYR A 9 41.42 -41.02 -4.93
N PHE A 10 42.29 -42.02 -5.04
CA PHE A 10 43.64 -41.97 -4.47
C PHE A 10 44.65 -42.66 -5.40
N GLY A 11 45.90 -42.22 -5.39
CA GLY A 11 46.99 -42.84 -6.14
C GLY A 11 47.67 -41.92 -7.14
N ASN A 12 48.28 -42.49 -8.19
CA ASN A 12 49.04 -41.77 -9.22
C ASN A 12 48.29 -41.73 -10.56
N PRO A 13 48.54 -40.71 -11.41
CA PRO A 13 49.57 -39.67 -11.29
C PRO A 13 49.12 -38.36 -10.62
N ALA A 14 47.84 -38.17 -10.30
CA ALA A 14 47.30 -36.86 -9.90
C ALA A 14 46.63 -36.89 -8.52
N GLY A 15 47.20 -37.62 -7.57
CA GLY A 15 46.52 -37.97 -6.33
C GLY A 15 45.34 -38.92 -6.54
N ARG A 16 45.13 -39.40 -7.77
CA ARG A 16 44.18 -40.41 -8.23
C ARG A 16 44.69 -41.03 -9.53
N SER A 17 44.17 -42.19 -9.89
CA SER A 17 44.31 -42.75 -11.23
C SER A 17 43.22 -42.26 -12.17
N TYR A 18 43.54 -42.13 -13.45
CA TYR A 18 42.58 -41.78 -14.50
C TYR A 18 41.79 -42.97 -15.04
N LYS A 19 42.32 -44.18 -14.83
CA LYS A 19 41.78 -45.42 -15.38
C LYS A 19 41.84 -46.50 -14.32
N VAL A 20 40.76 -47.28 -14.22
CA VAL A 20 40.67 -48.41 -13.30
C VAL A 20 40.10 -49.61 -14.05
N SER A 21 40.85 -50.70 -14.08
CA SER A 21 40.34 -51.97 -14.60
C SER A 21 39.69 -52.78 -13.49
N TYR A 22 38.65 -53.53 -13.84
CA TYR A 22 38.09 -54.55 -12.96
C TYR A 22 38.60 -55.97 -13.25
N ASN A 23 39.59 -56.13 -14.15
CA ASN A 23 40.42 -57.35 -14.24
C ASN A 23 41.47 -57.39 -13.11
N ARG A 24 41.01 -57.14 -11.87
CA ARG A 24 41.82 -57.18 -10.65
C ARG A 24 40.93 -57.55 -9.46
N PRO A 25 41.49 -58.10 -8.38
CA PRO A 25 40.76 -58.31 -7.13
C PRO A 25 40.05 -57.05 -6.64
N PHE A 26 38.85 -57.23 -6.10
CA PHE A 26 38.09 -56.17 -5.44
C PHE A 26 38.16 -56.35 -3.93
N ASP A 27 38.79 -55.36 -3.29
CA ASP A 27 38.65 -55.21 -1.84
C ASP A 27 37.44 -54.32 -1.54
N THR A 28 36.44 -54.89 -0.88
CA THR A 28 35.18 -54.27 -0.49
C THR A 28 35.15 -53.97 1.00
N ARG A 29 35.04 -55.00 1.85
CA ARG A 29 34.69 -54.86 3.29
C ARG A 29 35.88 -54.71 4.25
N ASN A 30 37.12 -54.96 3.83
CA ASN A 30 38.27 -54.99 4.76
C ASN A 30 38.89 -53.61 5.04
N HIS A 31 38.45 -52.55 4.35
CA HIS A 31 39.09 -51.23 4.41
C HIS A 31 38.13 -50.06 4.63
N ASP A 32 36.84 -50.21 4.31
CA ASP A 32 35.88 -49.14 4.44
C ASP A 32 34.46 -49.71 4.63
N ALA A 33 33.80 -49.33 5.72
CA ALA A 33 32.41 -49.70 5.99
C ALA A 33 31.43 -49.02 5.00
N GLN A 34 31.89 -47.98 4.29
CA GLN A 34 31.14 -47.26 3.25
C GLN A 34 31.09 -48.02 1.91
N THR A 35 31.46 -49.30 1.90
CA THR A 35 31.46 -50.17 0.71
C THR A 35 30.12 -50.13 -0.03
N PHE A 36 30.13 -49.78 -1.32
CA PHE A 36 28.93 -49.43 -2.09
C PHE A 36 27.80 -50.49 -2.06
N VAL A 37 28.13 -51.78 -2.23
CA VAL A 37 27.12 -52.85 -2.23
C VAL A 37 26.51 -53.04 -0.84
N PHE A 38 27.33 -53.36 0.17
CA PHE A 38 26.82 -53.77 1.49
C PHE A 38 26.31 -52.61 2.34
N ASN A 39 26.72 -51.39 2.01
CA ASN A 39 26.27 -50.20 2.72
C ASN A 39 24.84 -49.82 2.31
N ALA A 40 24.57 -49.61 1.02
CA ALA A 40 23.31 -49.01 0.56
C ALA A 40 22.52 -49.88 -0.44
N GLU A 41 23.17 -50.65 -1.32
CA GLU A 41 22.44 -51.50 -2.29
C GLU A 41 21.84 -52.75 -1.64
N TYR A 42 22.61 -53.41 -0.79
CA TYR A 42 22.25 -54.67 -0.15
C TYR A 42 20.96 -54.60 0.69
N PRO A 43 20.74 -53.59 1.56
CA PRO A 43 19.46 -53.47 2.27
C PRO A 43 18.27 -53.25 1.33
N MET A 44 18.44 -52.55 0.20
CA MET A 44 17.39 -52.40 -0.82
C MET A 44 17.06 -53.74 -1.47
N VAL A 45 18.08 -54.48 -1.93
CA VAL A 45 17.92 -55.79 -2.56
C VAL A 45 17.20 -56.76 -1.63
N ARG A 46 17.65 -56.86 -0.37
CA ARG A 46 17.02 -57.72 0.63
C ARG A 46 15.55 -57.38 0.83
N TRP A 47 15.24 -56.09 0.93
CA TRP A 47 13.87 -55.64 1.14
C TRP A 47 12.98 -55.95 -0.07
N LEU A 48 13.46 -55.74 -1.29
CA LEU A 48 12.73 -56.07 -2.52
C LEU A 48 12.43 -57.58 -2.62
N GLU A 49 13.44 -58.42 -2.39
CA GLU A 49 13.29 -59.88 -2.43
C GLU A 49 12.38 -60.38 -1.31
N ALA A 50 12.53 -59.85 -0.08
CA ALA A 50 11.68 -60.20 1.06
C ALA A 50 10.21 -59.85 0.83
N ASN A 51 9.94 -58.78 0.06
CA ASN A 51 8.60 -58.37 -0.32
C ASN A 51 8.08 -59.04 -1.62
N GLY A 52 8.87 -59.93 -2.21
CA GLY A 52 8.50 -60.70 -3.40
C GLY A 52 8.36 -59.88 -4.67
N TYR A 53 9.12 -58.78 -4.82
CA TYR A 53 9.20 -58.06 -6.08
C TYR A 53 9.96 -58.87 -7.13
N ASN A 54 9.47 -58.87 -8.37
CA ASN A 54 10.17 -59.51 -9.49
C ASN A 54 11.27 -58.57 -10.00
N VAL A 55 12.52 -58.92 -9.72
CA VAL A 55 13.70 -58.10 -10.02
C VAL A 55 14.66 -58.82 -10.96
N SER A 56 15.33 -58.04 -11.81
CA SER A 56 16.52 -58.44 -12.56
C SER A 56 17.66 -57.48 -12.18
N TYR A 57 18.89 -57.97 -12.21
CA TYR A 57 20.06 -57.16 -11.87
C TYR A 57 20.79 -56.74 -13.15
N PHE A 58 21.14 -55.47 -13.23
CA PHE A 58 21.73 -54.86 -14.41
C PHE A 58 22.95 -54.02 -14.00
N THR A 59 24.09 -54.20 -14.65
CA THR A 59 25.30 -53.43 -14.30
C THR A 59 25.39 -52.11 -15.10
N GLY A 60 26.24 -51.18 -14.66
CA GLY A 60 26.58 -49.97 -15.44
C GLY A 60 27.11 -50.29 -16.85
N VAL A 61 27.82 -51.42 -17.01
CA VAL A 61 28.29 -51.89 -18.33
C VAL A 61 27.12 -52.38 -19.19
N ASP A 62 26.14 -53.08 -18.61
CA ASP A 62 24.98 -53.57 -19.35
C ASP A 62 24.05 -52.42 -19.75
N SER A 63 23.89 -51.40 -18.89
CA SER A 63 23.16 -50.17 -19.25
C SER A 63 23.86 -49.33 -20.31
N ASP A 64 25.18 -49.41 -20.44
CA ASP A 64 25.92 -48.82 -21.57
C ASP A 64 25.68 -49.58 -22.89
N ARG A 65 25.92 -50.90 -22.90
CA ARG A 65 26.00 -51.68 -24.16
C ARG A 65 24.71 -52.40 -24.57
N SER A 66 23.80 -52.62 -23.62
CA SER A 66 22.56 -53.40 -23.77
C SER A 66 21.32 -52.58 -23.39
N GLY A 67 21.34 -51.26 -23.63
CA GLY A 67 20.24 -50.34 -23.34
C GLY A 67 18.82 -50.82 -23.70
N PRO A 68 18.59 -51.46 -24.87
CA PRO A 68 17.27 -51.99 -25.23
C PRO A 68 16.67 -52.98 -24.22
N GLU A 69 17.47 -53.67 -23.41
CA GLU A 69 16.97 -54.61 -22.39
C GLU A 69 16.22 -53.87 -21.26
N ILE A 70 16.52 -52.59 -21.02
CA ILE A 70 15.79 -51.76 -20.05
C ILE A 70 14.31 -51.64 -20.44
N LEU A 71 13.99 -51.62 -21.74
CA LEU A 71 12.62 -51.48 -22.25
C LEU A 71 11.72 -52.70 -21.94
N GLY A 72 12.30 -53.82 -21.51
CA GLY A 72 11.55 -55.00 -21.04
C GLY A 72 10.99 -54.88 -19.62
N HIS A 73 11.25 -53.76 -18.93
CA HIS A 73 10.92 -53.58 -17.52
C HIS A 73 9.89 -52.46 -17.31
N LYS A 74 9.26 -52.42 -16.14
CA LYS A 74 8.34 -51.31 -15.77
C LYS A 74 9.06 -50.15 -15.08
N VAL A 75 10.16 -50.48 -14.40
CA VAL A 75 10.95 -49.55 -13.60
C VAL A 75 12.43 -49.86 -13.84
N PHE A 76 13.21 -48.86 -14.21
CA PHE A 76 14.65 -48.88 -14.04
C PHE A 76 14.99 -48.27 -12.67
N MET A 77 15.81 -48.96 -11.89
CA MET A 77 16.15 -48.52 -10.55
C MET A 77 17.66 -48.37 -10.41
N SER A 78 18.08 -47.23 -9.87
CA SER A 78 19.43 -47.02 -9.34
C SER A 78 19.33 -46.98 -7.82
N SER A 79 20.22 -47.70 -7.14
CA SER A 79 20.28 -47.76 -5.67
C SER A 79 21.75 -47.82 -5.27
N GLY A 80 22.08 -47.37 -4.07
CA GLY A 80 23.46 -47.36 -3.60
C GLY A 80 24.12 -46.01 -3.78
N HIS A 81 25.27 -45.99 -4.47
CA HIS A 81 26.07 -44.79 -4.73
C HIS A 81 26.53 -44.76 -6.19
N ASP A 82 25.59 -44.45 -7.08
CA ASP A 82 25.73 -44.63 -8.54
C ASP A 82 26.35 -43.39 -9.21
N GLU A 83 27.53 -42.99 -8.73
CA GLU A 83 28.19 -41.70 -9.04
C GLU A 83 28.77 -41.61 -10.48
N TYR A 84 29.11 -42.75 -11.09
CA TYR A 84 29.89 -42.81 -12.34
C TYR A 84 29.07 -43.34 -13.51
N TRP A 85 28.69 -42.46 -14.43
CA TRP A 85 27.86 -42.83 -15.60
C TRP A 85 28.59 -42.56 -16.91
N SER A 86 28.45 -43.50 -17.85
CA SER A 86 28.96 -43.30 -19.21
C SER A 86 27.98 -42.51 -20.08
N GLY A 87 28.49 -41.97 -21.20
CA GLY A 87 27.66 -41.34 -22.23
C GLY A 87 26.49 -42.23 -22.71
N PRO A 88 26.78 -43.45 -23.21
CA PRO A 88 25.75 -44.38 -23.66
C PRO A 88 24.80 -44.84 -22.55
N GLN A 89 25.28 -45.09 -21.33
CA GLN A 89 24.43 -45.45 -20.19
C GLN A 89 23.36 -44.38 -19.94
N ARG A 90 23.75 -43.11 -19.80
CA ARG A 90 22.79 -42.01 -19.61
C ARG A 90 21.79 -41.93 -20.76
N ALA A 91 22.27 -42.03 -22.00
CA ALA A 91 21.42 -41.96 -23.19
C ALA A 91 20.39 -43.09 -23.24
N ASN A 92 20.77 -44.31 -22.86
CA ASN A 92 19.87 -45.46 -22.82
C ASN A 92 18.81 -45.33 -21.72
N VAL A 93 19.18 -44.85 -20.54
CA VAL A 93 18.22 -44.60 -19.45
C VAL A 93 17.25 -43.47 -19.80
N GLU A 94 17.74 -42.37 -20.40
CA GLU A 94 16.91 -41.29 -20.93
C GLU A 94 15.94 -41.79 -22.01
N ALA A 95 16.41 -42.66 -22.92
CA ALA A 95 15.57 -43.28 -23.94
C ALA A 95 14.49 -44.17 -23.33
N ALA A 96 14.81 -44.95 -22.28
CA ALA A 96 13.83 -45.75 -21.56
C ALA A 96 12.74 -44.89 -20.89
N ARG A 97 13.12 -43.80 -20.20
CA ARG A 97 12.16 -42.83 -19.65
C ARG A 97 11.25 -42.28 -20.72
N ASN A 98 11.82 -41.85 -21.84
CA ASN A 98 11.05 -41.29 -22.95
C ASN A 98 10.13 -42.32 -23.62
N ALA A 99 10.43 -43.62 -23.48
CA ALA A 99 9.59 -44.73 -23.90
C ALA A 99 8.50 -45.12 -22.87
N GLY A 100 8.43 -44.43 -21.72
CA GLY A 100 7.43 -44.67 -20.68
C GLY A 100 7.86 -45.63 -19.57
N ILE A 101 9.14 -46.02 -19.51
CA ILE A 101 9.68 -46.80 -18.41
C ILE A 101 9.93 -45.88 -17.22
N ASN A 102 9.38 -46.21 -16.05
CA ASN A 102 9.57 -45.40 -14.85
C ASN A 102 11.03 -45.47 -14.38
N LEU A 103 11.52 -44.42 -13.74
CA LEU A 103 12.86 -44.38 -13.14
C LEU A 103 12.75 -44.17 -11.63
N ALA A 104 13.53 -44.91 -10.83
CA ALA A 104 13.61 -44.71 -9.39
C ALA A 104 15.07 -44.64 -8.94
N PHE A 105 15.51 -43.48 -8.49
CA PHE A 105 16.85 -43.23 -7.97
C PHE A 105 16.81 -43.21 -6.44
N PHE A 106 17.32 -44.26 -5.82
CA PHE A 106 17.45 -44.40 -4.36
C PHE A 106 18.90 -44.17 -3.94
N SER A 107 19.46 -43.04 -4.38
CA SER A 107 20.84 -42.63 -4.13
C SER A 107 20.92 -41.11 -3.92
N GLY A 108 22.11 -40.65 -3.55
CA GLY A 108 22.56 -39.27 -3.64
C GLY A 108 23.91 -39.28 -4.37
N ASN A 109 24.32 -38.14 -4.92
CA ASN A 109 25.50 -38.02 -5.78
C ASN A 109 25.48 -38.95 -7.02
N GLU A 110 24.31 -39.40 -7.47
CA GLU A 110 24.22 -40.18 -8.69
C GLU A 110 24.52 -39.34 -9.95
N ILE A 111 25.06 -39.97 -11.00
CA ILE A 111 25.30 -39.33 -12.30
C ILE A 111 26.24 -38.10 -12.20
N PHE A 112 27.13 -38.05 -11.22
CA PHE A 112 28.01 -36.90 -11.02
C PHE A 112 29.21 -36.90 -11.96
N TRP A 113 29.99 -38.00 -12.00
CA TRP A 113 31.13 -38.14 -12.90
C TRP A 113 30.74 -38.75 -14.23
N LYS A 114 31.16 -38.10 -15.31
CA LYS A 114 31.11 -38.70 -16.64
C LYS A 114 32.30 -39.63 -16.85
N THR A 115 31.99 -40.80 -17.41
CA THR A 115 32.98 -41.83 -17.70
C THR A 115 32.88 -42.34 -19.13
N ARG A 116 33.86 -43.17 -19.49
CA ARG A 116 33.84 -43.99 -20.69
C ARG A 116 34.53 -45.32 -20.45
N TRP A 117 34.30 -46.27 -21.34
CA TRP A 117 34.83 -47.61 -21.24
C TRP A 117 35.96 -47.84 -22.25
N GLU A 118 37.01 -48.53 -21.80
CA GLU A 118 38.10 -49.04 -22.63
C GLU A 118 38.23 -50.56 -22.48
N ASN A 119 38.91 -51.17 -23.45
CA ASN A 119 39.26 -52.58 -23.41
C ASN A 119 40.28 -52.87 -22.28
N SER A 120 40.42 -54.15 -21.94
CA SER A 120 41.43 -54.61 -20.99
C SER A 120 42.86 -54.35 -21.47
N LEU A 121 43.74 -54.00 -20.53
CA LEU A 121 45.18 -53.82 -20.76
C LEU A 121 46.02 -55.08 -20.49
N ASP A 122 45.40 -56.19 -20.06
CA ASP A 122 46.08 -57.47 -19.76
C ASP A 122 46.50 -58.28 -21.00
N GLY A 123 46.45 -57.68 -22.19
CA GLY A 123 46.74 -58.33 -23.46
C GLY A 123 45.57 -59.11 -24.08
N SER A 124 44.48 -59.37 -23.34
CA SER A 124 43.29 -60.02 -23.91
C SER A 124 42.48 -59.10 -24.83
N GLY A 125 42.59 -57.77 -24.63
CA GLY A 125 41.79 -56.79 -25.36
C GLY A 125 40.29 -56.90 -25.09
N THR A 126 39.86 -57.58 -24.02
CA THR A 126 38.45 -57.79 -23.70
C THR A 126 37.72 -56.44 -23.58
N PRO A 127 36.62 -56.21 -24.32
CA PRO A 127 35.87 -54.95 -24.25
C PRO A 127 35.30 -54.65 -22.86
N TYR A 128 35.08 -53.35 -22.58
CA TYR A 128 34.41 -52.88 -21.36
C TYR A 128 35.08 -53.31 -20.05
N ARG A 129 36.40 -53.41 -19.98
CA ARG A 129 37.13 -53.86 -18.77
C ARG A 129 37.83 -52.75 -17.99
N THR A 130 37.91 -51.55 -18.57
CA THR A 130 38.60 -50.41 -17.98
C THR A 130 37.67 -49.21 -17.93
N LEU A 131 37.32 -48.76 -16.72
CA LEU A 131 36.59 -47.52 -16.50
C LEU A 131 37.56 -46.34 -16.56
N VAL A 132 37.20 -45.30 -17.31
CA VAL A 132 38.04 -44.11 -17.50
C VAL A 132 37.31 -42.88 -16.99
N SER A 133 37.99 -42.13 -16.12
CA SER A 133 37.60 -40.78 -15.69
C SER A 133 38.83 -39.96 -15.34
N TYR A 134 39.09 -38.90 -16.12
CA TYR A 134 40.19 -37.99 -15.81
C TYR A 134 39.81 -36.95 -14.75
N LYS A 135 38.52 -36.85 -14.39
CA LYS A 135 37.94 -35.80 -13.52
C LYS A 135 38.42 -34.42 -13.96
N GLU A 136 38.16 -34.09 -15.23
CA GLU A 136 38.61 -32.85 -15.89
C GLU A 136 38.12 -31.58 -15.17
N THR A 137 36.96 -31.65 -14.51
CA THR A 137 36.45 -30.61 -13.61
C THR A 137 37.41 -30.27 -12.47
N LEU A 138 38.01 -31.28 -11.82
CA LEU A 138 39.03 -31.07 -10.77
C LEU A 138 40.35 -30.57 -11.34
N ALA A 139 40.70 -31.03 -12.54
CA ALA A 139 41.91 -30.57 -13.22
C ALA A 139 41.77 -29.13 -13.75
N ASN A 140 40.53 -28.61 -13.83
CA ASN A 140 40.19 -27.35 -14.47
C ASN A 140 40.80 -27.23 -15.88
N ALA A 141 40.82 -28.35 -16.61
CA ALA A 141 41.40 -28.45 -17.94
C ALA A 141 40.92 -29.73 -18.66
N LYS A 142 40.85 -29.69 -19.99
CA LYS A 142 40.71 -30.89 -20.83
C LYS A 142 42.01 -31.68 -20.82
N ILE A 143 42.04 -32.82 -20.13
CA ILE A 143 43.23 -33.65 -19.94
C ILE A 143 43.03 -35.12 -20.32
N ASP A 144 41.78 -35.57 -20.57
CA ASP A 144 41.57 -36.86 -21.24
C ASP A 144 42.06 -36.70 -22.69
N PRO A 145 42.99 -37.55 -23.17
CA PRO A 145 43.52 -37.48 -24.53
C PRO A 145 42.47 -37.83 -25.59
N SER A 146 41.34 -38.42 -25.21
CA SER A 146 40.20 -38.61 -26.10
C SER A 146 39.40 -37.30 -26.27
N PRO A 147 38.62 -37.15 -27.36
CA PRO A 147 37.71 -36.02 -27.51
C PRO A 147 36.52 -36.07 -26.54
N GLU A 148 36.35 -37.15 -25.77
CA GLU A 148 35.27 -37.27 -24.81
C GLU A 148 35.54 -36.45 -23.54
N TRP A 149 34.44 -36.00 -22.93
CA TRP A 149 34.45 -35.34 -21.63
C TRP A 149 34.37 -36.38 -20.52
N THR A 150 35.27 -36.30 -19.54
CA THR A 150 35.26 -37.15 -18.33
C THR A 150 35.41 -36.34 -17.03
N GLY A 151 34.97 -35.08 -17.05
CA GLY A 151 34.65 -34.31 -15.82
C GLY A 151 33.22 -34.55 -15.35
N THR A 152 32.71 -33.68 -14.48
CA THR A 152 31.33 -33.81 -13.99
C THR A 152 30.32 -33.52 -15.09
N TRP A 153 29.14 -34.11 -15.00
CA TRP A 153 28.09 -33.93 -16.01
C TRP A 153 27.59 -32.47 -16.07
N ARG A 154 27.60 -31.75 -14.96
CA ARG A 154 27.15 -30.35 -14.85
C ARG A 154 28.13 -29.29 -15.38
N ASP A 155 29.42 -29.60 -15.52
CA ASP A 155 30.46 -28.63 -15.87
C ASP A 155 30.42 -28.25 -17.37
N PRO A 156 30.19 -26.97 -17.73
CA PRO A 156 30.15 -26.55 -19.13
C PRO A 156 31.49 -26.00 -19.66
N ARG A 157 32.50 -25.79 -18.79
CA ARG A 157 33.65 -24.89 -19.05
C ARG A 157 34.48 -25.23 -20.29
N PHE A 158 34.49 -26.48 -20.73
CA PHE A 158 35.34 -26.95 -21.83
C PHE A 158 34.57 -27.46 -23.06
N SER A 159 33.29 -27.12 -23.21
CA SER A 159 32.44 -27.46 -24.36
C SER A 159 32.42 -26.33 -25.42
N PRO A 160 32.80 -26.51 -26.73
CA PRO A 160 33.04 -27.75 -27.49
C PRO A 160 34.43 -27.93 -28.20
N PRO A 161 34.83 -29.19 -28.53
CA PRO A 161 34.03 -30.40 -28.30
C PRO A 161 34.34 -31.02 -26.93
N SER A 162 33.39 -30.94 -26.00
CA SER A 162 33.32 -31.72 -24.75
C SER A 162 31.91 -31.60 -24.19
N ASN A 163 31.10 -32.66 -24.30
CA ASN A 163 29.66 -32.68 -24.01
C ASN A 163 29.33 -32.73 -22.50
N GLY A 164 29.70 -31.67 -21.77
CA GLY A 164 29.28 -31.35 -20.39
C GLY A 164 28.08 -30.39 -20.36
N GLY A 165 27.77 -29.76 -19.23
CA GLY A 165 26.62 -28.83 -19.08
C GLY A 165 25.25 -29.52 -19.06
N ARG A 166 25.20 -30.80 -18.65
CA ARG A 166 24.01 -31.63 -18.51
C ARG A 166 23.89 -32.09 -17.06
N PRO A 167 23.46 -31.23 -16.12
CA PRO A 167 23.43 -31.60 -14.70
C PRO A 167 22.52 -32.81 -14.42
N GLU A 168 22.72 -33.38 -13.26
CA GLU A 168 22.10 -34.61 -12.75
C GLU A 168 20.58 -34.42 -12.62
N ASN A 169 20.17 -33.27 -12.08
CA ASN A 169 18.77 -32.94 -11.83
C ASN A 169 17.90 -32.87 -13.09
N ALA A 170 18.50 -32.67 -14.27
CA ALA A 170 17.79 -32.75 -15.55
C ALA A 170 17.21 -34.15 -15.84
N LEU A 171 17.73 -35.18 -15.18
CA LEU A 171 17.22 -36.55 -15.25
C LEU A 171 16.63 -37.00 -13.91
N THR A 172 17.33 -36.85 -12.80
CA THR A 172 16.92 -37.45 -11.51
C THR A 172 15.93 -36.59 -10.74
N GLY A 173 15.83 -35.29 -11.07
CA GLY A 173 15.09 -34.30 -10.29
C GLY A 173 15.89 -33.71 -9.12
N THR A 174 17.02 -34.32 -8.74
CA THR A 174 17.87 -33.92 -7.62
C THR A 174 19.29 -33.59 -8.09
N LEU A 175 19.96 -32.70 -7.37
CA LEU A 175 21.30 -32.21 -7.67
C LEU A 175 22.20 -32.44 -6.44
N PHE A 176 23.30 -33.16 -6.64
CA PHE A 176 24.30 -33.36 -5.60
C PHE A 176 24.78 -32.04 -4.99
N SER A 177 24.70 -31.96 -3.66
CA SER A 177 24.94 -30.75 -2.88
C SER A 177 25.88 -30.95 -1.70
N VAL A 178 25.84 -32.10 -1.02
CA VAL A 178 26.57 -32.27 0.26
C VAL A 178 27.43 -33.52 0.23
N ASP A 179 28.71 -33.34 0.54
CA ASP A 179 29.69 -34.42 0.73
C ASP A 179 30.17 -34.44 2.18
N ASN A 180 29.71 -35.42 2.96
CA ASN A 180 30.19 -35.64 4.32
C ASN A 180 30.04 -37.09 4.78
N GLN A 181 31.15 -37.82 4.68
CA GLN A 181 31.30 -39.21 5.07
C GLN A 181 30.90 -39.58 6.52
N TYR A 182 30.71 -38.61 7.42
CA TYR A 182 30.27 -38.84 8.80
C TYR A 182 28.88 -38.29 9.10
N GLU A 183 28.20 -37.73 8.09
CA GLU A 183 26.88 -37.15 8.26
C GLU A 183 25.80 -38.23 8.35
N SER A 184 24.95 -38.08 9.36
CA SER A 184 23.79 -38.93 9.62
C SER A 184 22.69 -38.04 10.19
N ARG A 185 21.69 -37.77 9.35
CA ARG A 185 20.55 -36.88 9.61
C ARG A 185 19.25 -37.63 9.36
N SER A 186 18.16 -36.92 9.56
CA SER A 186 16.80 -37.39 9.32
C SER A 186 16.22 -36.68 8.11
N ILE A 187 15.37 -37.39 7.37
CA ILE A 187 14.44 -36.75 6.45
C ILE A 187 13.25 -36.23 7.26
N ILE A 188 12.74 -35.04 6.92
CA ILE A 188 11.58 -34.42 7.54
C ILE A 188 10.46 -34.35 6.51
N VAL A 189 9.27 -34.80 6.91
CA VAL A 189 8.05 -34.73 6.09
C VAL A 189 7.11 -33.76 6.75
N SER A 190 6.89 -32.59 6.15
CA SER A 190 5.89 -31.64 6.62
C SER A 190 4.48 -32.19 6.45
N GLN A 191 3.50 -31.60 7.14
CA GLN A 191 2.10 -31.95 6.94
C GLN A 191 1.67 -31.83 5.48
N ALA A 192 2.04 -30.73 4.81
CA ALA A 192 1.67 -30.52 3.42
C ALA A 192 2.21 -31.65 2.52
N GLU A 193 3.47 -32.04 2.70
CA GLU A 193 4.08 -33.15 1.99
C GLU A 193 3.46 -34.51 2.35
N GLY A 194 3.17 -34.75 3.63
CA GLY A 194 2.54 -35.99 4.10
C GLY A 194 1.15 -36.25 3.53
N LEU A 195 0.42 -35.20 3.12
CA LEU A 195 -0.88 -35.32 2.46
C LEU A 195 -0.77 -35.78 0.99
N LEU A 196 0.42 -35.80 0.40
CA LEU A 196 0.62 -36.29 -0.97
C LEU A 196 0.49 -37.81 -1.03
N ARG A 197 -0.02 -38.31 -2.16
CA ARG A 197 -0.24 -39.73 -2.45
C ARG A 197 0.94 -40.65 -2.13
N PHE A 198 2.18 -40.18 -2.28
CA PHE A 198 3.40 -40.95 -1.94
C PHE A 198 3.38 -41.46 -0.48
N TRP A 199 2.83 -40.68 0.45
CA TRP A 199 2.79 -40.99 1.88
C TRP A 199 1.48 -41.66 2.34
N ARG A 200 0.58 -42.07 1.43
CA ARG A 200 -0.66 -42.77 1.82
C ARG A 200 -0.36 -44.01 2.69
N ASN A 201 -1.27 -44.35 3.60
CA ASN A 201 -1.09 -45.48 4.54
C ASN A 201 0.13 -45.36 5.49
N THR A 202 0.70 -44.17 5.64
CA THR A 202 1.79 -43.89 6.61
C THR A 202 1.32 -42.95 7.70
N ASN A 203 2.12 -42.78 8.76
CA ASN A 203 1.84 -41.76 9.77
C ASN A 203 1.86 -40.34 9.20
N ALA A 204 2.69 -40.06 8.19
CA ALA A 204 2.79 -38.74 7.57
C ALA A 204 1.47 -38.28 6.93
N ALA A 205 0.66 -39.22 6.41
CA ALA A 205 -0.66 -38.92 5.83
C ALA A 205 -1.74 -38.54 6.85
N THR A 206 -1.48 -38.69 8.15
CA THR A 206 -2.45 -38.37 9.22
C THR A 206 -2.06 -37.15 10.05
N LEU A 207 -1.04 -36.40 9.61
CA LEU A 207 -0.56 -35.21 10.31
C LEU A 207 -1.63 -34.11 10.41
N LEU A 208 -1.72 -33.53 11.62
CA LEU A 208 -2.52 -32.32 11.87
C LEU A 208 -1.83 -31.07 11.33
N SER A 209 -2.60 -29.97 11.24
CA SER A 209 -2.12 -28.68 10.73
C SER A 209 -0.81 -28.23 11.39
N GLY A 210 0.22 -27.96 10.58
CA GLY A 210 1.54 -27.53 11.06
C GLY A 210 2.43 -28.64 11.65
N GLY A 211 1.99 -29.90 11.61
CA GLY A 211 2.78 -31.05 12.06
C GLY A 211 3.88 -31.46 11.08
N SER A 212 4.76 -32.35 11.53
CA SER A 212 5.75 -33.04 10.71
C SER A 212 6.05 -34.44 11.25
N VAL A 213 6.56 -35.32 10.39
CA VAL A 213 7.18 -36.60 10.77
C VAL A 213 8.68 -36.50 10.53
N THR A 214 9.47 -36.95 11.50
CA THR A 214 10.93 -37.10 11.36
C THR A 214 11.26 -38.57 11.16
N LEU A 215 11.87 -38.90 10.02
CA LEU A 215 12.33 -40.26 9.73
C LEU A 215 13.59 -40.58 10.56
N PRO A 216 13.97 -41.87 10.73
CA PRO A 216 15.10 -42.23 11.56
C PRO A 216 16.39 -41.52 11.17
N VAL A 217 17.21 -41.22 12.17
CA VAL A 217 18.58 -40.71 11.95
C VAL A 217 19.39 -41.76 11.17
N GLY A 218 20.15 -41.31 10.18
CA GLY A 218 20.90 -42.15 9.25
C GLY A 218 20.12 -42.55 8.01
N THR A 219 19.05 -41.82 7.68
CA THR A 219 18.34 -41.99 6.40
C THR A 219 18.66 -40.86 5.42
N LEU A 220 19.28 -39.78 5.91
CA LEU A 220 19.84 -38.68 5.13
C LEU A 220 21.30 -38.49 5.52
N GLY A 221 22.25 -38.77 4.63
CA GLY A 221 23.65 -38.67 5.01
C GLY A 221 24.61 -39.40 4.08
N TYR A 222 25.88 -39.40 4.49
CA TYR A 222 27.04 -39.61 3.63
C TYR A 222 27.11 -38.58 2.49
N GLU A 223 26.25 -38.70 1.50
CA GLU A 223 26.12 -37.75 0.41
C GLU A 223 24.65 -37.63 0.02
N TRP A 224 24.23 -36.39 -0.24
CA TRP A 224 22.83 -36.10 -0.49
C TRP A 224 22.63 -34.84 -1.32
N ASP A 225 21.42 -34.74 -1.86
CA ASP A 225 21.09 -33.86 -2.94
C ASP A 225 20.01 -32.83 -2.55
N GLY A 226 20.01 -31.69 -3.23
CA GLY A 226 18.92 -30.72 -3.21
C GLY A 226 18.14 -30.71 -4.52
N ALA A 227 17.15 -29.83 -4.66
CA ALA A 227 16.41 -29.62 -5.90
C ALA A 227 16.40 -28.13 -6.31
N PRO A 228 17.57 -27.55 -6.62
CA PRO A 228 17.71 -26.12 -6.84
C PRO A 228 17.01 -25.66 -8.12
N ASP A 229 16.56 -24.41 -8.12
CA ASP A 229 16.07 -23.72 -9.31
C ASP A 229 17.26 -23.21 -10.15
N ASN A 230 17.82 -24.11 -10.96
CA ASN A 230 19.02 -23.85 -11.77
C ASN A 230 18.75 -23.85 -13.28
N GLY A 231 17.47 -23.78 -13.69
CA GLY A 231 17.06 -23.86 -15.10
C GLY A 231 17.07 -25.27 -15.71
N PHE A 232 17.51 -26.30 -14.98
CA PHE A 232 17.51 -27.70 -15.42
C PHE A 232 16.50 -28.58 -14.67
N ARG A 233 15.69 -27.97 -13.81
CA ARG A 233 14.63 -28.66 -13.07
C ARG A 233 13.60 -29.24 -14.06
N PRO A 234 13.22 -30.53 -13.96
CA PRO A 234 12.16 -31.10 -14.77
C PRO A 234 10.82 -30.42 -14.54
N ALA A 235 10.01 -30.32 -15.59
CA ALA A 235 8.68 -29.70 -15.51
C ALA A 235 7.77 -30.44 -14.52
N GLY A 236 7.11 -29.69 -13.63
CA GLY A 236 6.18 -30.28 -12.67
C GLY A 236 6.86 -31.15 -11.62
N LEU A 237 8.10 -30.84 -11.25
CA LEU A 237 8.78 -31.56 -10.18
C LEU A 237 8.05 -31.31 -8.85
N ILE A 238 7.68 -32.39 -8.17
CA ILE A 238 6.97 -32.42 -6.90
C ILE A 238 8.01 -32.64 -5.80
N GLN A 239 7.89 -31.90 -4.69
CA GLN A 239 8.67 -32.15 -3.47
C GLN A 239 7.83 -32.99 -2.51
N LEU A 240 8.34 -34.19 -2.20
CA LEU A 240 7.69 -35.19 -1.36
C LEU A 240 8.16 -35.14 0.10
N ALA A 241 9.31 -34.55 0.36
CA ALA A 241 9.85 -34.27 1.70
C ALA A 241 10.96 -33.24 1.55
N SER A 242 11.19 -32.45 2.60
CA SER A 242 12.20 -31.40 2.61
C SER A 242 12.84 -31.28 3.99
N ALA A 243 14.17 -31.25 4.05
CA ALA A 243 14.90 -31.07 5.31
C ALA A 243 16.10 -30.14 5.12
N THR A 244 16.18 -29.06 5.90
CA THR A 244 17.24 -28.06 5.81
C THR A 244 18.23 -28.23 6.96
N TYR A 245 19.51 -28.28 6.63
CA TYR A 245 20.60 -28.42 7.59
C TYR A 245 21.77 -27.50 7.26
N ASP A 246 22.42 -27.01 8.32
CA ASP A 246 23.77 -26.46 8.22
C ASP A 246 24.78 -27.61 8.10
N VAL A 247 25.62 -27.55 7.07
CA VAL A 247 26.57 -28.58 6.71
C VAL A 247 27.98 -28.01 6.61
N PRO A 248 29.01 -28.79 6.97
CA PRO A 248 30.41 -28.35 6.85
C PRO A 248 30.94 -28.39 5.41
N GLY A 249 30.25 -29.06 4.48
CA GLY A 249 30.72 -29.32 3.12
C GLY A 249 29.60 -29.29 2.08
N GLU A 250 29.13 -28.10 1.73
CA GLU A 250 28.26 -27.84 0.57
C GLU A 250 29.12 -27.60 -0.68
N LEU A 251 28.77 -28.26 -1.78
CA LEU A 251 29.39 -28.08 -3.08
C LEU A 251 29.03 -26.70 -3.68
N LYS A 252 30.03 -25.85 -3.93
CA LYS A 252 29.84 -24.46 -4.39
C LYS A 252 30.07 -24.22 -5.88
N ASP A 253 30.67 -25.19 -6.56
CA ASP A 253 31.03 -25.09 -7.97
C ASP A 253 30.63 -26.37 -8.74
N TYR A 254 31.25 -26.61 -9.89
CA TYR A 254 30.94 -27.76 -10.73
C TYR A 254 31.39 -29.12 -10.17
N GLY A 255 32.10 -29.16 -9.04
CA GLY A 255 32.47 -30.44 -8.39
C GLY A 255 33.84 -30.48 -7.72
N ALA A 256 34.41 -29.33 -7.34
CA ALA A 256 35.77 -29.22 -6.80
C ALA A 256 35.85 -28.49 -5.44
N THR A 257 34.93 -27.56 -5.17
CA THR A 257 35.02 -26.69 -3.98
C THR A 257 33.86 -26.94 -3.01
N TYR A 258 34.20 -27.32 -1.78
CA TYR A 258 33.25 -27.54 -0.69
C TYR A 258 33.50 -26.54 0.42
N LEU A 259 32.45 -25.86 0.86
CA LEU A 259 32.49 -24.90 1.97
C LEU A 259 31.31 -25.13 2.91
N ALA A 260 31.42 -24.66 4.16
CA ALA A 260 30.27 -24.67 5.05
C ALA A 260 29.10 -23.85 4.47
N GLY A 261 27.88 -24.31 4.69
CA GLY A 261 26.69 -23.65 4.19
C GLY A 261 25.40 -24.32 4.67
N THR A 262 24.27 -23.88 4.13
CA THR A 262 22.94 -24.36 4.51
C THR A 262 22.28 -24.94 3.28
N VAL A 263 21.90 -26.21 3.34
CA VAL A 263 21.37 -26.94 2.19
C VAL A 263 20.03 -27.58 2.56
N THR A 264 19.10 -27.59 1.61
CA THR A 264 17.81 -28.27 1.74
C THR A 264 17.78 -29.55 0.90
N HIS A 265 17.71 -30.69 1.58
CA HIS A 265 17.45 -31.99 0.98
C HIS A 265 16.03 -32.05 0.44
N HIS A 266 15.81 -32.75 -0.67
CA HIS A 266 14.47 -33.00 -1.21
C HIS A 266 14.31 -34.45 -1.68
N LEU A 267 13.20 -35.08 -1.29
CA LEU A 267 12.61 -36.20 -2.04
C LEU A 267 11.81 -35.62 -3.21
N THR A 268 11.99 -36.15 -4.42
CA THR A 268 11.33 -35.58 -5.60
C THR A 268 10.63 -36.61 -6.48
N LEU A 269 9.59 -36.17 -7.18
CA LEU A 269 8.86 -36.95 -8.18
C LEU A 269 8.47 -36.05 -9.35
N TYR A 270 8.64 -36.49 -10.58
CA TYR A 270 8.03 -35.83 -11.74
C TYR A 270 7.56 -36.86 -12.76
N ARG A 271 6.77 -36.40 -13.74
CA ARG A 271 6.32 -37.22 -14.86
C ARG A 271 6.91 -36.72 -16.17
N GLN A 272 7.49 -37.61 -16.95
CA GLN A 272 7.90 -37.35 -18.33
C GLN A 272 7.13 -38.29 -19.27
N GLY A 273 6.15 -37.74 -20.01
CA GLY A 273 5.23 -38.57 -20.78
C GLY A 273 4.48 -39.52 -19.86
N ASN A 274 4.66 -40.83 -20.03
CA ASN A 274 4.04 -41.85 -19.18
C ASN A 274 4.93 -42.35 -18.03
N ALA A 275 6.21 -41.97 -18.01
CA ALA A 275 7.14 -42.40 -16.98
C ALA A 275 7.10 -41.47 -15.77
N LEU A 276 6.96 -42.04 -14.58
CA LEU A 276 7.30 -41.40 -13.32
C LEU A 276 8.80 -41.51 -13.07
N VAL A 277 9.39 -40.45 -12.53
CA VAL A 277 10.79 -40.42 -12.13
C VAL A 277 10.88 -39.93 -10.70
N PHE A 278 11.39 -40.81 -9.83
CA PHE A 278 11.58 -40.55 -8.40
C PHE A 278 13.06 -40.38 -8.06
N GLY A 279 13.37 -39.39 -7.23
CA GLY A 279 14.71 -39.17 -6.67
C GLY A 279 14.67 -39.09 -5.16
N ALA A 280 15.41 -39.98 -4.48
CA ALA A 280 15.56 -39.98 -3.03
C ALA A 280 16.55 -38.90 -2.56
N GLY A 281 17.54 -38.54 -3.40
CA GLY A 281 18.55 -37.54 -3.07
C GLY A 281 19.37 -37.87 -1.83
N THR A 282 19.57 -39.14 -1.52
CA THR A 282 20.36 -39.63 -0.38
C THR A 282 20.82 -41.07 -0.64
N ILE A 283 22.08 -41.36 -0.33
CA ILE A 283 22.63 -42.73 -0.39
C ILE A 283 21.93 -43.66 0.62
N GLN A 284 21.36 -43.10 1.70
CA GLN A 284 20.94 -43.85 2.88
C GLN A 284 19.45 -44.20 2.93
N TRP A 285 18.67 -44.00 1.85
CA TRP A 285 17.23 -44.31 1.85
C TRP A 285 16.96 -45.76 2.26
N SER A 286 17.75 -46.69 1.72
CA SER A 286 17.58 -48.13 1.94
C SER A 286 17.82 -48.58 3.38
N TRP A 287 18.53 -47.79 4.20
CA TRP A 287 18.73 -48.09 5.63
C TRP A 287 17.42 -48.00 6.40
N GLY A 288 16.48 -47.18 5.93
CA GLY A 288 15.11 -47.16 6.44
C GLY A 288 14.26 -48.37 6.04
N LEU A 289 14.71 -49.18 5.08
CA LEU A 289 13.98 -50.33 4.58
C LEU A 289 14.40 -51.64 5.25
N ASP A 290 15.70 -51.83 5.53
CA ASP A 290 16.25 -53.00 6.21
C ASP A 290 17.41 -52.57 7.12
N THR A 291 17.43 -53.08 8.36
CA THR A 291 18.50 -52.81 9.35
C THR A 291 19.81 -53.52 9.07
N HIS A 292 19.87 -54.41 8.06
CA HIS A 292 21.08 -55.14 7.69
C HIS A 292 21.94 -54.37 6.69
N HIS A 293 22.75 -53.45 7.23
CA HIS A 293 23.78 -52.70 6.50
C HIS A 293 25.05 -52.53 7.37
N ASP A 294 26.16 -52.10 6.77
CA ASP A 294 27.48 -52.04 7.44
C ASP A 294 27.60 -50.94 8.52
N PHE A 295 26.61 -50.05 8.63
CA PHE A 295 26.54 -49.01 9.67
C PHE A 295 25.42 -49.29 10.68
N ALA A 296 25.73 -50.00 11.76
CA ALA A 296 24.75 -50.29 12.81
C ALA A 296 24.19 -49.01 13.46
N GLY A 297 22.90 -49.00 13.78
CA GLY A 297 22.26 -47.94 14.57
C GLY A 297 21.04 -47.28 13.92
N THR A 298 20.81 -47.49 12.62
CA THR A 298 19.58 -47.03 11.94
C THR A 298 18.48 -48.08 12.07
N SER A 299 17.31 -47.65 12.55
CA SER A 299 16.13 -48.50 12.63
C SER A 299 15.39 -48.50 11.29
N ALA A 300 14.95 -49.67 10.83
CA ALA A 300 13.97 -49.76 9.75
C ALA A 300 12.69 -49.02 10.15
N ASN A 301 12.02 -48.39 9.18
CA ASN A 301 10.89 -47.52 9.40
C ASN A 301 9.72 -47.88 8.48
N THR A 302 8.56 -48.13 9.08
CA THR A 302 7.37 -48.56 8.35
C THR A 302 6.84 -47.51 7.40
N ASP A 303 7.01 -46.22 7.68
CA ASP A 303 6.57 -45.15 6.77
C ASP A 303 7.43 -45.13 5.50
N MET A 304 8.75 -45.30 5.61
CA MET A 304 9.65 -45.41 4.45
C MET A 304 9.39 -46.68 3.62
N GLN A 305 9.19 -47.81 4.29
CA GLN A 305 8.83 -49.06 3.64
C GLN A 305 7.50 -48.94 2.88
N GLN A 306 6.47 -48.40 3.53
CA GLN A 306 5.15 -48.21 2.92
C GLN A 306 5.19 -47.17 1.80
N ALA A 307 5.95 -46.08 1.94
CA ALA A 307 6.14 -45.10 0.87
C ALA A 307 6.84 -45.71 -0.37
N THR A 308 7.76 -46.64 -0.17
CA THR A 308 8.39 -47.39 -1.27
C THR A 308 7.39 -48.33 -1.96
N VAL A 309 6.52 -49.00 -1.19
CA VAL A 309 5.39 -49.79 -1.75
C VAL A 309 4.44 -48.90 -2.56
N ASN A 310 4.12 -47.72 -2.03
CA ASN A 310 3.23 -46.75 -2.67
C ASN A 310 3.79 -46.27 -4.02
N LEU A 311 5.08 -45.93 -4.05
CA LEU A 311 5.78 -45.52 -5.28
C LEU A 311 5.72 -46.61 -6.34
N PHE A 312 6.08 -47.85 -5.98
CA PHE A 312 6.05 -48.96 -6.94
C PHE A 312 4.65 -49.28 -7.44
N ALA A 313 3.63 -49.16 -6.59
CA ALA A 313 2.25 -49.30 -7.02
C ALA A 313 1.89 -48.23 -8.07
N ASP A 314 2.27 -46.96 -7.88
CA ASP A 314 2.04 -45.90 -8.86
C ASP A 314 2.88 -46.07 -10.13
N MET A 315 4.04 -46.72 -10.05
CA MET A 315 4.85 -47.17 -11.19
C MET A 315 4.35 -48.50 -11.82
N GLY A 316 3.21 -49.04 -11.36
CA GLY A 316 2.58 -50.23 -11.93
C GLY A 316 3.23 -51.56 -11.55
N VAL A 317 4.02 -51.60 -10.48
CA VAL A 317 4.68 -52.79 -9.93
C VAL A 317 4.03 -53.17 -8.59
N GLN A 318 3.69 -54.45 -8.43
CA GLN A 318 3.06 -54.97 -7.21
C GLN A 318 3.95 -56.03 -6.55
N PRO A 319 4.02 -56.07 -5.22
CA PRO A 319 4.75 -57.08 -4.47
C PRO A 319 4.05 -58.44 -4.53
N GLY A 320 4.82 -59.53 -4.54
CA GLY A 320 4.30 -60.89 -4.43
C GLY A 320 3.98 -61.34 -3.00
N ASN A 321 4.67 -60.77 -1.99
CA ASN A 321 4.48 -61.11 -0.58
C ASN A 321 4.87 -59.93 0.32
N LEU A 322 3.93 -59.13 0.82
CA LEU A 322 4.26 -57.99 1.69
C LEU A 322 4.55 -58.41 3.13
N GLN A 323 5.64 -57.87 3.68
CA GLN A 323 5.95 -58.01 5.11
C GLN A 323 4.94 -57.22 5.96
N SER A 324 4.49 -57.79 7.09
CA SER A 324 3.68 -57.05 8.08
C SER A 324 4.51 -55.94 8.75
N PRO A 325 3.95 -54.74 9.02
CA PRO A 325 2.54 -54.33 8.89
C PRO A 325 2.21 -53.60 7.57
N LEU A 326 2.98 -53.80 6.50
CA LEU A 326 2.78 -53.08 5.24
C LEU A 326 1.46 -53.48 4.56
N THR A 327 0.88 -52.53 3.85
CA THR A 327 -0.38 -52.67 3.13
C THR A 327 -0.17 -52.54 1.63
N ALA A 328 -0.90 -53.34 0.86
CA ALA A 328 -0.88 -53.24 -0.59
C ALA A 328 -1.46 -51.89 -1.03
N ALA A 329 -0.83 -51.26 -2.02
CA ALA A 329 -1.25 -49.99 -2.58
C ALA A 329 -1.68 -50.17 -4.04
N SER A 330 -2.63 -49.37 -4.51
CA SER A 330 -3.03 -49.33 -5.92
C SER A 330 -2.32 -48.20 -6.68
N PRO A 331 -2.18 -48.32 -8.01
CA PRO A 331 -1.80 -47.19 -8.85
C PRO A 331 -2.84 -46.05 -8.78
N SER A 332 -2.41 -44.81 -9.02
CA SER A 332 -3.33 -43.70 -9.17
C SER A 332 -4.28 -43.91 -10.37
N LEU A 333 -5.55 -43.55 -10.17
CA LEU A 333 -6.54 -43.46 -11.25
C LEU A 333 -6.72 -42.01 -11.73
N ASP A 334 -6.02 -41.07 -11.10
CA ASP A 334 -6.09 -39.67 -11.47
C ASP A 334 -5.32 -39.43 -12.77
N ALA A 335 -6.03 -38.91 -13.77
CA ALA A 335 -5.52 -38.53 -15.07
C ALA A 335 -5.88 -37.09 -15.45
N ILE A 336 -6.45 -36.32 -14.51
CA ILE A 336 -6.90 -34.96 -14.75
C ILE A 336 -5.88 -34.02 -14.13
N ALA A 337 -5.18 -33.26 -14.96
CA ALA A 337 -4.25 -32.25 -14.47
C ALA A 337 -4.98 -31.17 -13.63
N PRO A 338 -4.32 -30.62 -12.60
CA PRO A 338 -4.88 -29.52 -11.82
C PRO A 338 -4.97 -28.25 -12.66
N THR A 339 -5.61 -27.23 -12.09
CA THR A 339 -5.68 -25.89 -12.68
C THR A 339 -5.06 -24.86 -11.74
N SER A 340 -4.37 -23.87 -12.31
CA SER A 340 -3.80 -22.75 -11.57
C SER A 340 -4.31 -21.41 -12.08
N ALA A 341 -4.43 -20.45 -11.17
CA ALA A 341 -4.85 -19.10 -11.49
C ALA A 341 -3.98 -18.09 -10.76
N ILE A 342 -3.35 -17.19 -11.51
CA ILE A 342 -2.68 -16.01 -10.96
C ILE A 342 -3.77 -15.07 -10.42
N THR A 343 -3.63 -14.52 -9.22
CA THR A 343 -4.50 -13.48 -8.65
C THR A 343 -3.80 -12.14 -8.55
N SER A 344 -2.49 -12.13 -8.30
CA SER A 344 -1.64 -10.94 -8.25
C SER A 344 -0.36 -11.15 -9.05
N PRO A 345 0.16 -10.12 -9.75
CA PRO A 345 -0.47 -8.83 -10.01
C PRO A 345 -1.70 -8.94 -10.93
N ALA A 346 -2.60 -7.97 -10.85
CA ALA A 346 -3.73 -7.85 -11.78
C ALA A 346 -3.23 -7.63 -13.22
N ALA A 347 -4.05 -8.02 -14.20
CA ALA A 347 -3.70 -7.81 -15.61
C ALA A 347 -3.62 -6.31 -15.94
N GLY A 348 -2.59 -5.91 -16.68
CA GLY A 348 -2.31 -4.52 -17.04
C GLY A 348 -1.56 -3.71 -15.97
N THR A 349 -1.35 -4.28 -14.77
CA THR A 349 -0.55 -3.64 -13.72
C THR A 349 0.83 -3.29 -14.23
N THR A 350 1.31 -2.09 -13.87
CA THR A 350 2.71 -1.71 -14.08
C THR A 350 3.53 -2.16 -12.89
N VAL A 351 4.57 -2.94 -13.15
CA VAL A 351 5.60 -3.34 -12.20
C VAL A 351 6.92 -2.69 -12.60
N PHE A 352 7.85 -2.55 -11.67
CA PHE A 352 9.05 -1.75 -11.90
C PHE A 352 10.32 -2.61 -11.93
N ILE A 353 11.25 -2.25 -12.83
CA ILE A 353 12.56 -2.89 -12.90
C ILE A 353 13.27 -2.76 -11.54
N GLY A 354 13.84 -3.85 -11.05
CA GLY A 354 14.58 -3.91 -9.79
C GLY A 354 13.72 -3.87 -8.53
N ILE A 355 12.38 -3.79 -8.65
CA ILE A 355 11.46 -3.89 -7.52
C ILE A 355 10.93 -5.32 -7.39
N SER A 356 11.10 -5.90 -6.20
CA SER A 356 10.48 -7.17 -5.85
C SER A 356 8.96 -7.09 -6.00
N THR A 357 8.43 -7.97 -6.83
CA THR A 357 7.01 -8.12 -7.14
C THR A 357 6.61 -9.54 -6.78
N ILE A 358 5.65 -9.67 -5.86
CA ILE A 358 5.09 -10.98 -5.53
C ILE A 358 4.00 -11.35 -6.53
N VAL A 359 4.28 -12.38 -7.32
CA VAL A 359 3.27 -13.08 -8.12
C VAL A 359 2.60 -14.09 -7.21
N SER A 360 1.28 -14.09 -7.11
CA SER A 360 0.55 -15.05 -6.28
C SER A 360 -0.73 -15.51 -6.93
N GLY A 361 -1.27 -16.62 -6.42
CA GLY A 361 -2.45 -17.23 -6.98
C GLY A 361 -2.93 -18.44 -6.21
N THR A 362 -3.88 -19.14 -6.83
CA THR A 362 -4.43 -20.38 -6.32
C THR A 362 -4.25 -21.52 -7.30
N ALA A 363 -4.29 -22.75 -6.79
CA ALA A 363 -4.34 -23.96 -7.60
C ALA A 363 -5.31 -24.96 -6.97
N SER A 364 -6.01 -25.70 -7.81
CA SER A 364 -6.95 -26.72 -7.37
C SER A 364 -6.89 -27.93 -8.28
N ASP A 365 -6.97 -29.10 -7.66
CA ASP A 365 -7.07 -30.37 -8.35
C ASP A 365 -8.51 -30.92 -8.25
N GLY A 366 -9.07 -31.29 -9.39
CA GLY A 366 -10.41 -31.87 -9.51
C GLY A 366 -10.40 -33.35 -9.87
N GLY A 367 -9.21 -33.95 -10.11
CA GLY A 367 -9.03 -35.33 -10.51
C GLY A 367 -9.15 -36.36 -9.38
N GLY A 368 -9.01 -35.90 -8.14
CA GLY A 368 -9.11 -36.71 -6.93
C GLY A 368 -7.78 -36.84 -6.16
N GLY A 369 -6.71 -36.20 -6.64
CA GLY A 369 -5.44 -36.02 -5.95
C GLY A 369 -5.32 -34.69 -5.20
N ALA A 370 -4.07 -34.37 -4.83
CA ALA A 370 -3.67 -33.09 -4.25
C ALA A 370 -2.79 -32.32 -5.23
N VAL A 371 -2.83 -30.99 -5.20
CA VAL A 371 -1.83 -30.17 -5.90
C VAL A 371 -0.46 -30.49 -5.29
N GLY A 372 0.46 -31.01 -6.10
CA GLY A 372 1.81 -31.44 -5.71
C GLY A 372 2.86 -30.32 -5.81
N ALA A 373 2.77 -29.48 -6.83
CA ALA A 373 3.58 -28.26 -6.96
C ALA A 373 2.92 -27.24 -7.90
N VAL A 374 3.38 -25.99 -7.83
CA VAL A 374 3.03 -24.93 -8.79
C VAL A 374 4.34 -24.29 -9.27
N GLU A 375 4.35 -23.95 -10.56
CA GLU A 375 5.46 -23.27 -11.22
C GLU A 375 4.95 -21.98 -11.87
N VAL A 376 5.79 -20.95 -11.84
CA VAL A 376 5.52 -19.64 -12.45
C VAL A 376 6.57 -19.35 -13.52
N SER A 377 6.12 -18.78 -14.62
CA SER A 377 6.95 -18.25 -15.69
C SER A 377 6.72 -16.75 -15.84
N VAL A 378 7.81 -15.99 -15.94
CA VAL A 378 7.80 -14.53 -16.15
C VAL A 378 8.37 -14.13 -17.51
N ASP A 379 8.48 -15.10 -18.43
CA ASP A 379 9.03 -14.92 -19.77
C ASP A 379 8.15 -15.59 -20.85
N GLY A 380 6.85 -15.66 -20.59
CA GLY A 380 5.86 -16.19 -21.53
C GLY A 380 5.80 -17.72 -21.62
N GLY A 381 6.45 -18.43 -20.69
CA GLY A 381 6.48 -19.90 -20.62
C GLY A 381 7.79 -20.52 -21.07
N THR A 382 8.87 -19.72 -21.22
CA THR A 382 10.18 -20.20 -21.68
C THR A 382 10.94 -20.84 -20.52
N THR A 383 11.01 -20.18 -19.36
CA THR A 383 11.49 -20.74 -18.09
C THR A 383 10.38 -20.84 -17.06
N TRP A 384 10.52 -21.77 -16.13
CA TRP A 384 9.55 -22.08 -15.09
C TRP A 384 10.26 -22.22 -13.75
N HIS A 385 9.72 -21.57 -12.73
CA HIS A 385 10.32 -21.45 -11.41
C HIS A 385 9.35 -21.98 -10.35
N PRO A 386 9.82 -22.73 -9.34
CA PRO A 386 8.96 -23.27 -8.29
C PRO A 386 8.40 -22.14 -7.42
N THR A 387 7.16 -22.32 -6.96
CA THR A 387 6.51 -21.39 -6.02
C THR A 387 6.66 -21.85 -4.57
N SER A 388 6.50 -20.91 -3.64
CA SER A 388 6.20 -21.23 -2.25
C SER A 388 4.70 -21.51 -2.09
N GLY A 389 4.34 -22.62 -1.45
CA GLY A 389 2.96 -23.07 -1.29
C GLY A 389 2.43 -23.91 -2.46
N ARG A 390 1.21 -24.45 -2.31
CA ARG A 390 0.53 -25.31 -3.31
C ARG A 390 -0.85 -24.76 -3.66
N GLN A 391 -1.89 -24.98 -2.85
CA GLN A 391 -3.23 -24.47 -3.17
C GLN A 391 -3.30 -22.94 -3.15
N ASN A 392 -2.58 -22.32 -2.22
CA ASN A 392 -2.26 -20.90 -2.23
C ASN A 392 -0.77 -20.80 -2.44
N TRP A 393 -0.35 -20.11 -3.49
CA TRP A 393 1.05 -20.09 -3.91
C TRP A 393 1.54 -18.67 -4.16
N SER A 394 2.84 -18.47 -4.03
CA SER A 394 3.53 -17.22 -4.30
C SER A 394 4.91 -17.43 -4.90
N PHE A 395 5.35 -16.48 -5.71
CA PHE A 395 6.65 -16.43 -6.36
C PHE A 395 7.16 -14.99 -6.33
N GLU A 396 8.36 -14.79 -5.79
CA GLU A 396 9.02 -13.50 -5.81
C GLU A 396 9.71 -13.29 -7.16
N TRP A 397 9.38 -12.20 -7.84
CA TRP A 397 9.96 -11.82 -9.11
C TRP A 397 10.55 -10.42 -9.03
N ILE A 398 11.82 -10.27 -9.42
CA ILE A 398 12.46 -8.97 -9.60
C ILE A 398 12.65 -8.76 -11.11
N PRO A 399 11.84 -7.91 -11.77
CA PRO A 399 11.98 -7.65 -13.19
C PRO A 399 13.32 -6.99 -13.50
N SER A 400 14.06 -7.49 -14.50
CA SER A 400 15.38 -6.97 -14.88
C SER A 400 15.38 -6.17 -16.18
N ALA A 401 14.30 -6.20 -16.95
CA ALA A 401 14.15 -5.52 -18.23
C ALA A 401 12.73 -4.99 -18.43
N GLY A 402 12.60 -3.82 -19.07
CA GLY A 402 11.32 -3.21 -19.38
C GLY A 402 10.62 -3.85 -20.58
N GLY A 403 9.30 -3.68 -20.65
CA GLY A 403 8.45 -4.21 -21.72
C GLY A 403 7.19 -4.89 -21.20
N SER A 404 6.39 -5.41 -22.13
CA SER A 404 5.22 -6.22 -21.75
C SER A 404 5.67 -7.64 -21.41
N VAL A 405 5.29 -8.12 -20.22
CA VAL A 405 5.60 -9.47 -19.74
C VAL A 405 4.31 -10.24 -19.55
N THR A 406 4.24 -11.44 -20.11
CA THR A 406 3.13 -12.38 -19.86
C THR A 406 3.56 -13.38 -18.80
N ILE A 407 3.02 -13.20 -17.59
CA ILE A 407 3.22 -14.13 -16.47
C ILE A 407 2.30 -15.34 -16.69
N LYS A 408 2.83 -16.55 -16.59
CA LYS A 408 2.06 -17.80 -16.64
C LYS A 408 2.26 -18.60 -15.37
N SER A 409 1.26 -19.40 -15.02
CA SER A 409 1.36 -20.43 -13.98
C SER A 409 1.00 -21.79 -14.57
N ARG A 410 1.53 -22.85 -13.97
CA ARG A 410 1.07 -24.23 -14.17
C ARG A 410 1.16 -25.01 -12.87
N ALA A 411 0.17 -25.84 -12.57
CA ALA A 411 0.19 -26.76 -11.44
C ALA A 411 0.45 -28.20 -11.89
N VAL A 412 0.93 -29.03 -10.97
CA VAL A 412 1.05 -30.48 -11.13
C VAL A 412 0.40 -31.14 -9.92
N ASP A 413 -0.35 -32.22 -10.14
CA ASP A 413 -0.92 -33.00 -9.04
C ASP A 413 0.08 -34.00 -8.45
N ASP A 414 -0.28 -34.65 -7.37
CA ASP A 414 0.52 -35.67 -6.67
C ASP A 414 0.59 -37.03 -7.40
N SER A 415 -0.05 -37.14 -8.57
CA SER A 415 0.08 -38.23 -9.54
C SER A 415 0.98 -37.84 -10.74
N GLY A 416 1.47 -36.60 -10.79
CA GLY A 416 2.34 -36.07 -11.83
C GLY A 416 1.62 -35.58 -13.09
N ASN A 417 0.29 -35.38 -13.09
CA ASN A 417 -0.39 -34.78 -14.23
C ASN A 417 -0.12 -33.28 -14.25
N LEU A 418 0.56 -32.80 -15.29
CA LEU A 418 0.98 -31.41 -15.43
C LEU A 418 -0.07 -30.60 -16.22
N GLU A 419 -0.46 -29.46 -15.65
CA GLU A 419 -1.34 -28.50 -16.30
C GLU A 419 -0.74 -27.97 -17.60
N VAL A 420 -1.56 -27.92 -18.66
CA VAL A 420 -1.25 -27.10 -19.84
C VAL A 420 -1.53 -25.65 -19.47
N PRO A 421 -0.49 -24.78 -19.39
CA PRO A 421 -0.68 -23.43 -18.88
C PRO A 421 -1.63 -22.61 -19.75
N GLY A 422 -2.51 -21.86 -19.09
CA GLY A 422 -3.41 -20.92 -19.75
C GLY A 422 -2.68 -19.73 -20.43
N PRO A 423 -3.42 -18.74 -20.94
CA PRO A 423 -2.84 -17.57 -21.61
C PRO A 423 -1.96 -16.71 -20.70
N GLY A 424 -2.13 -16.80 -19.38
CA GLY A 424 -1.39 -16.02 -18.39
C GLY A 424 -2.00 -14.63 -18.13
N ARG A 425 -1.25 -13.79 -17.42
CA ARG A 425 -1.57 -12.39 -17.15
C ARG A 425 -0.49 -11.49 -17.72
N MET A 426 -0.90 -10.54 -18.55
CA MET A 426 0.00 -9.51 -19.08
C MET A 426 0.19 -8.41 -18.05
N VAL A 427 1.43 -8.02 -17.81
CA VAL A 427 1.84 -6.86 -17.01
C VAL A 427 2.77 -5.98 -17.82
N ASN A 428 2.89 -4.72 -17.43
CA ASN A 428 3.84 -3.79 -18.02
C ASN A 428 5.02 -3.64 -17.07
N VAL A 429 6.22 -3.97 -17.52
CA VAL A 429 7.45 -3.67 -16.78
C VAL A 429 7.98 -2.33 -17.27
N SER A 430 8.14 -1.36 -16.38
CA SER A 430 8.78 -0.09 -16.73
C SER A 430 9.99 0.18 -15.85
N ALA A 431 10.94 0.95 -16.38
CA ALA A 431 11.82 1.69 -15.48
C ALA A 431 10.94 2.57 -14.58
N GLN A 432 11.28 2.67 -13.30
CA GLN A 432 10.57 3.59 -12.42
C GLN A 432 10.69 4.99 -13.03
N ASN A 433 9.56 5.67 -13.26
CA ASN A 433 9.63 7.03 -13.74
C ASN A 433 10.19 7.89 -12.60
N GLN A 434 11.48 8.18 -12.65
CA GLN A 434 12.21 9.04 -11.70
C GLN A 434 11.52 10.42 -11.53
N ALA A 435 10.70 10.86 -12.50
CA ALA A 435 9.92 12.07 -12.42
C ALA A 435 8.67 11.97 -11.51
N ALA A 436 8.23 10.77 -11.12
CA ALA A 436 7.10 10.53 -10.20
C ALA A 436 7.61 9.88 -8.90
N CYS A 437 7.65 10.65 -7.81
CA CYS A 437 8.15 10.16 -6.52
C CYS A 437 7.11 9.25 -5.81
N PRO A 438 7.51 8.27 -4.97
CA PRO A 438 8.82 8.14 -4.36
C PRO A 438 9.93 7.86 -5.38
N CYS A 439 10.99 8.65 -5.32
CA CYS A 439 12.09 8.72 -6.27
C CYS A 439 13.42 8.57 -5.50
N SER A 440 14.52 8.33 -6.20
CA SER A 440 15.78 7.93 -5.57
C SER A 440 17.00 8.51 -6.28
N ILE A 441 18.18 8.46 -5.65
CA ILE A 441 19.41 8.95 -6.28
C ILE A 441 19.71 8.12 -7.51
N TRP A 442 19.72 6.78 -7.42
CA TRP A 442 20.02 5.91 -8.57
C TRP A 442 18.79 5.19 -9.11
N ASP A 443 18.87 4.82 -10.39
CA ASP A 443 17.93 3.88 -11.00
C ASP A 443 18.18 2.47 -10.45
N LEU A 444 17.11 1.71 -10.19
CA LEU A 444 17.20 0.36 -9.66
C LEU A 444 17.80 -0.66 -10.65
N SER A 445 17.90 -0.32 -11.94
CA SER A 445 18.69 -1.08 -12.92
C SER A 445 20.20 -0.86 -12.78
N THR A 446 20.63 0.13 -11.99
CA THR A 446 22.06 0.41 -11.80
C THR A 446 22.68 -0.68 -10.96
N ILE A 447 23.74 -1.30 -11.49
CA ILE A 447 24.53 -2.33 -10.82
C ILE A 447 25.93 -1.82 -10.47
N PRO A 448 26.47 -2.15 -9.29
CA PRO A 448 27.84 -1.84 -8.91
C PRO A 448 28.86 -2.51 -9.85
N LEU A 449 29.99 -1.82 -10.07
CA LEU A 449 31.16 -2.39 -10.75
C LEU A 449 31.79 -3.50 -9.90
N VAL A 450 31.85 -3.30 -8.58
CA VAL A 450 32.33 -4.32 -7.62
C VAL A 450 31.18 -4.68 -6.69
N PRO A 451 30.51 -5.84 -6.88
CA PRO A 451 29.35 -6.23 -6.10
C PRO A 451 29.71 -6.66 -4.67
N ASN A 452 30.96 -7.08 -4.41
CA ASN A 452 31.43 -7.46 -3.07
C ASN A 452 32.86 -6.96 -2.85
N ALA A 453 33.07 -6.12 -1.85
CA ALA A 453 34.40 -5.85 -1.33
C ALA A 453 34.99 -7.11 -0.67
N ILE A 454 36.32 -7.22 -0.65
CA ILE A 454 37.02 -8.24 0.15
C ILE A 454 37.37 -7.60 1.50
N ASP A 455 36.34 -7.33 2.29
CA ASP A 455 36.46 -6.78 3.64
C ASP A 455 35.37 -7.36 4.53
N PRO A 456 35.65 -8.39 5.33
CA PRO A 456 34.64 -9.06 6.15
C PRO A 456 34.31 -8.31 7.45
N SER A 457 34.89 -7.13 7.66
CA SER A 457 34.74 -6.37 8.91
C SER A 457 33.38 -5.68 9.00
N ALA A 458 32.82 -5.62 10.20
CA ALA A 458 31.61 -4.83 10.42
C ALA A 458 31.87 -3.34 10.15
N VAL A 459 31.04 -2.71 9.32
CA VAL A 459 31.29 -1.37 8.77
C VAL A 459 29.99 -0.65 8.45
N GLU A 460 29.97 0.66 8.69
CA GLU A 460 28.94 1.59 8.22
C GLU A 460 29.43 2.21 6.91
N VAL A 461 28.65 2.14 5.84
CA VAL A 461 28.94 2.81 4.56
C VAL A 461 27.75 3.65 4.12
N GLY A 462 27.98 4.74 3.38
CA GLY A 462 26.92 5.67 3.05
C GLY A 462 27.25 6.70 1.97
N VAL A 463 26.28 7.58 1.72
CA VAL A 463 26.36 8.67 0.75
C VAL A 463 25.88 9.99 1.37
N ARG A 464 26.52 11.10 0.98
CA ARG A 464 25.98 12.46 1.18
C ARG A 464 25.06 12.83 0.04
N PHE A 465 23.85 13.27 0.37
CA PHE A 465 22.85 13.65 -0.62
C PHE A 465 22.10 14.94 -0.23
N GLN A 466 21.43 15.52 -1.22
CA GLN A 466 20.49 16.63 -1.05
C GLN A 466 19.21 16.35 -1.85
N ALA A 467 18.08 16.86 -1.37
CA ALA A 467 16.87 17.06 -2.17
C ALA A 467 16.80 18.52 -2.61
N GLN A 468 16.41 18.80 -3.86
CA GLN A 468 16.28 20.16 -4.41
C GLN A 468 15.00 20.86 -3.93
N GLU A 469 14.07 20.11 -3.34
CA GLU A 469 12.79 20.54 -2.80
C GLU A 469 12.55 19.90 -1.42
N ASN A 470 11.61 20.46 -0.64
CA ASN A 470 11.20 19.87 0.64
C ASN A 470 10.47 18.54 0.39
N GLY A 471 10.64 17.57 1.30
CA GLY A 471 9.93 16.31 1.18
C GLY A 471 10.24 15.35 2.31
N LEU A 472 9.84 14.09 2.12
CA LEU A 472 9.95 13.03 3.10
C LEU A 472 10.90 11.95 2.60
N VAL A 473 11.87 11.56 3.41
CA VAL A 473 12.57 10.29 3.23
C VAL A 473 11.69 9.20 3.84
N THR A 474 11.10 8.37 2.98
CA THR A 474 10.16 7.31 3.37
C THR A 474 10.85 5.97 3.57
N GLY A 475 12.07 5.80 3.05
CA GLY A 475 12.82 4.55 3.13
C GLY A 475 14.30 4.73 2.80
N LEU A 476 15.08 3.72 3.13
CA LEU A 476 16.50 3.60 2.81
C LEU A 476 16.72 2.36 1.93
N ARG A 477 17.75 2.41 1.08
CA ARG A 477 18.10 1.30 0.19
C ARG A 477 19.60 1.11 0.15
N PHE A 478 20.05 -0.10 -0.20
CA PHE A 478 21.44 -0.32 -0.57
C PHE A 478 21.57 -1.48 -1.56
N TYR A 479 22.67 -1.56 -2.30
CA TYR A 479 22.93 -2.71 -3.16
C TYR A 479 23.68 -3.82 -2.40
N LYS A 480 23.08 -5.01 -2.32
CA LYS A 480 23.67 -6.19 -1.66
C LYS A 480 24.37 -7.10 -2.67
N GLY A 481 25.65 -7.37 -2.43
CA GLY A 481 26.38 -8.44 -3.11
C GLY A 481 26.08 -9.82 -2.53
N PRO A 482 26.28 -10.91 -3.30
CA PRO A 482 25.99 -12.29 -2.88
C PRO A 482 26.77 -12.78 -1.65
N THR A 483 27.83 -12.07 -1.22
CA THR A 483 28.64 -12.42 -0.04
C THR A 483 28.48 -11.46 1.13
N ASN A 484 27.66 -10.42 0.98
CA ASN A 484 27.29 -9.53 2.08
C ASN A 484 26.16 -10.17 2.90
N ASN A 485 26.52 -11.22 3.64
CA ASN A 485 25.60 -12.10 4.37
C ASN A 485 25.68 -11.78 5.87
N GLY A 486 24.96 -10.74 6.29
CA GLY A 486 24.92 -10.25 7.66
C GLY A 486 23.65 -9.47 7.95
N THR A 487 23.53 -8.94 9.18
CA THR A 487 22.43 -8.04 9.52
C THR A 487 22.73 -6.66 8.95
N HIS A 488 21.76 -6.09 8.24
CA HIS A 488 21.85 -4.75 7.66
C HIS A 488 20.95 -3.78 8.40
N THR A 489 21.51 -2.65 8.85
CA THR A 489 20.74 -1.58 9.52
C THR A 489 20.92 -0.27 8.77
N GLY A 490 19.86 0.25 8.14
CA GLY A 490 19.87 1.54 7.49
C GLY A 490 19.72 2.69 8.48
N GLN A 491 20.46 3.78 8.26
CA GLN A 491 20.47 4.96 9.11
C GLN A 491 20.43 6.26 8.28
N LEU A 492 19.70 7.25 8.77
CA LEU A 492 19.61 8.59 8.16
C LEU A 492 20.09 9.63 9.15
N TRP A 493 20.94 10.55 8.69
CA TRP A 493 21.61 11.53 9.55
C TRP A 493 21.54 12.94 8.99
N THR A 494 21.64 13.92 9.88
CA THR A 494 22.11 15.26 9.50
C THR A 494 23.59 15.18 9.08
N ASN A 495 24.04 16.12 8.25
CA ASN A 495 25.46 16.18 7.89
C ASN A 495 26.41 16.44 9.09
N ALA A 496 25.88 16.92 10.22
CA ALA A 496 26.63 17.12 11.47
C ALA A 496 26.71 15.84 12.34
N GLY A 497 26.05 14.75 11.94
CA GLY A 497 26.10 13.47 12.65
C GLY A 497 24.99 13.22 13.67
N THR A 498 23.90 13.99 13.63
CA THR A 498 22.70 13.69 14.41
C THR A 498 21.89 12.61 13.71
N LEU A 499 21.61 11.49 14.39
CA LEU A 499 20.75 10.43 13.87
C LEU A 499 19.30 10.91 13.79
N LEU A 500 18.69 10.81 12.62
CA LEU A 500 17.30 11.18 12.36
C LEU A 500 16.37 9.96 12.36
N ALA A 501 16.82 8.84 11.79
CA ALA A 501 16.08 7.59 11.78
C ALA A 501 17.00 6.37 11.60
N THR A 502 16.51 5.21 12.01
CA THR A 502 17.20 3.92 11.88
C THR A 502 16.17 2.82 11.62
N ALA A 503 16.50 1.85 10.76
CA ALA A 503 15.63 0.71 10.46
C ALA A 503 16.46 -0.52 10.06
N ILE A 504 16.00 -1.71 10.42
CA ILE A 504 16.68 -2.98 10.09
C ILE A 504 16.08 -3.52 8.79
N PHE A 505 16.93 -3.87 7.81
CA PHE A 505 16.48 -4.55 6.59
C PHE A 505 16.08 -5.98 6.93
N THR A 506 14.87 -6.38 6.54
CA THR A 506 14.32 -7.73 6.75
C THR A 506 13.78 -8.27 5.45
N GLY A 507 13.84 -9.59 5.23
CA GLY A 507 13.35 -10.21 4.00
C GLY A 507 14.21 -9.87 2.77
N GLU A 508 15.52 -9.69 2.97
CA GLU A 508 16.45 -9.34 1.91
C GLU A 508 16.63 -10.47 0.90
N SER A 509 16.78 -10.12 -0.38
CA SER A 509 17.15 -11.08 -1.42
C SER A 509 18.63 -11.51 -1.29
N ALA A 510 19.03 -12.55 -2.04
CA ALA A 510 20.41 -13.03 -2.06
C ALA A 510 21.40 -11.99 -2.63
N SER A 511 20.94 -11.14 -3.57
CA SER A 511 21.72 -10.04 -4.12
C SER A 511 20.81 -9.01 -4.81
N GLY A 512 21.33 -7.81 -5.09
CA GLY A 512 20.61 -6.72 -5.72
C GLY A 512 20.20 -5.62 -4.73
N TRP A 513 19.39 -4.67 -5.18
CA TRP A 513 18.87 -3.59 -4.34
C TRP A 513 17.97 -4.11 -3.22
N GLN A 514 18.29 -3.73 -1.98
CA GLN A 514 17.50 -3.98 -0.78
C GLN A 514 16.79 -2.69 -0.36
N ARG A 515 15.67 -2.82 0.34
CA ARG A 515 14.84 -1.69 0.79
C ARG A 515 14.35 -1.88 2.22
N VAL A 516 14.27 -0.79 2.97
CA VAL A 516 13.60 -0.73 4.27
C VAL A 516 12.78 0.56 4.40
N ASP A 517 11.59 0.47 4.99
CA ASP A 517 10.75 1.64 5.32
C ASP A 517 11.25 2.37 6.57
N LEU A 518 11.18 3.70 6.55
CA LEU A 518 11.32 4.53 7.75
C LEU A 518 9.94 4.82 8.33
N THR A 519 9.70 4.38 9.55
CA THR A 519 8.43 4.61 10.27
C THR A 519 8.70 5.34 11.59
N PRO A 520 8.31 6.61 11.73
CA PRO A 520 7.69 7.48 10.71
C PRO A 520 8.69 7.93 9.62
N PRO A 521 8.21 8.36 8.43
CA PRO A 521 9.04 9.04 7.43
C PRO A 521 9.70 10.31 8.00
N VAL A 522 10.88 10.67 7.48
CA VAL A 522 11.65 11.82 7.98
C VAL A 522 11.52 13.00 7.03
N ALA A 523 11.03 14.14 7.52
CA ALA A 523 11.02 15.39 6.76
C ALA A 523 12.44 15.93 6.55
N ILE A 524 12.76 16.30 5.32
CA ILE A 524 14.02 16.92 4.94
C ILE A 524 13.79 18.23 4.17
N ASN A 525 14.68 19.18 4.37
CA ASN A 525 14.61 20.50 3.75
C ASN A 525 15.35 20.53 2.41
N ALA A 526 14.82 21.32 1.49
CA ALA A 526 15.45 21.63 0.21
C ALA A 526 16.89 22.11 0.41
N ASN A 527 17.78 21.65 -0.46
CA ASN A 527 19.19 22.02 -0.55
C ASN A 527 19.98 21.87 0.76
N THR A 528 19.50 21.04 1.69
CA THR A 528 20.19 20.69 2.92
C THR A 528 20.89 19.34 2.76
N THR A 529 22.15 19.24 3.19
CA THR A 529 22.91 17.99 3.08
C THR A 529 22.57 17.02 4.21
N TYR A 530 22.29 15.78 3.84
CA TYR A 530 22.05 14.64 4.72
C TYR A 530 22.99 13.49 4.37
N VAL A 531 23.11 12.52 5.28
CA VAL A 531 23.82 11.26 5.03
C VAL A 531 22.84 10.10 5.15
N ALA A 532 22.75 9.29 4.11
CA ALA A 532 22.10 7.98 4.15
C ALA A 532 23.18 6.91 4.24
N SER A 533 23.04 5.98 5.17
CA SER A 533 24.03 4.93 5.41
C SER A 533 23.37 3.59 5.73
N TYR A 534 24.14 2.50 5.63
CA TYR A 534 23.78 1.24 6.26
C TYR A 534 24.99 0.61 6.95
N HIS A 535 24.72 -0.04 8.09
CA HIS A 535 25.65 -0.90 8.81
C HIS A 535 25.52 -2.33 8.29
N THR A 536 26.63 -3.01 8.04
CA THR A 536 26.68 -4.47 7.87
C THR A 536 27.53 -5.09 8.96
N THR A 537 27.07 -6.21 9.54
CA THR A 537 27.84 -6.98 10.53
C THR A 537 28.92 -7.87 9.93
N SER A 538 28.89 -8.09 8.60
CA SER A 538 29.76 -9.01 7.88
C SER A 538 30.62 -8.36 6.80
N GLY A 539 30.51 -7.03 6.61
CA GLY A 539 31.26 -6.31 5.59
C GLY A 539 30.84 -6.67 4.16
N ASN A 540 31.80 -6.84 3.25
CA ASN A 540 31.61 -7.24 1.84
C ASN A 540 30.63 -6.36 1.05
N TYR A 541 30.56 -5.07 1.38
CA TYR A 541 29.69 -4.08 0.74
C TYR A 541 30.00 -3.91 -0.76
N ALA A 542 29.01 -3.45 -1.52
CA ALA A 542 29.21 -3.10 -2.92
C ALA A 542 29.85 -1.72 -3.06
N PHE A 543 30.73 -1.53 -4.04
CA PHE A 543 31.34 -0.21 -4.26
C PHE A 543 31.85 0.06 -5.68
N ASN A 544 31.98 1.34 -6.01
CA ASN A 544 32.74 1.83 -7.16
C ASN A 544 33.77 2.87 -6.71
N PRO A 545 35.08 2.66 -6.95
CA PRO A 545 36.08 3.66 -6.64
C PRO A 545 36.01 4.85 -7.60
N ASP A 546 36.47 6.01 -7.15
CA ASP A 546 36.65 7.25 -7.91
C ASP A 546 35.33 7.81 -8.52
N TYR A 547 34.16 7.37 -8.03
CA TYR A 547 32.85 7.68 -8.60
C TYR A 547 32.46 9.16 -8.44
N PHE A 548 32.75 9.75 -7.27
CA PHE A 548 32.41 11.16 -6.95
C PHE A 548 33.57 12.14 -7.20
N ALA A 549 34.64 11.70 -7.87
CA ALA A 549 35.83 12.51 -8.12
C ALA A 549 35.52 13.63 -9.15
N GLY A 550 35.08 14.79 -8.67
CA GLY A 550 34.71 15.93 -9.51
C GLY A 550 33.38 15.74 -10.27
N PHE A 551 32.57 14.77 -9.86
CA PHE A 551 31.32 14.41 -10.53
C PHE A 551 30.16 14.46 -9.54
N THR A 552 29.19 15.34 -9.79
CA THR A 552 27.90 15.35 -9.11
C THR A 552 26.94 14.43 -9.85
N PHE A 553 26.33 13.46 -9.17
CA PHE A 553 25.21 12.71 -9.73
C PHE A 553 23.91 13.46 -9.42
N ASN A 554 23.27 14.04 -10.43
CA ASN A 554 22.06 14.85 -10.29
C ASN A 554 20.88 14.16 -10.98
N ASN A 555 19.88 13.78 -10.19
CA ASN A 555 18.66 13.11 -10.63
C ASN A 555 17.45 13.72 -9.92
N PRO A 556 16.99 14.91 -10.39
CA PRO A 556 16.01 15.74 -9.69
C PRO A 556 14.76 14.95 -9.25
N PRO A 557 14.32 15.12 -7.99
CA PRO A 557 14.77 16.14 -7.04
C PRO A 557 16.00 15.76 -6.22
N LEU A 558 16.55 14.55 -6.35
CA LEU A 558 17.69 14.10 -5.54
C LEU A 558 19.03 14.32 -6.25
N ARG A 559 20.06 14.54 -5.45
CA ARG A 559 21.44 14.55 -5.93
C ARG A 559 22.39 13.96 -4.90
N ALA A 560 23.34 13.15 -5.36
CA ALA A 560 24.53 12.81 -4.60
C ALA A 560 25.62 13.85 -4.91
N LEU A 561 26.28 14.33 -3.86
CA LEU A 561 27.25 15.42 -3.98
C LEU A 561 28.52 14.96 -4.69
N ALA A 562 29.26 15.88 -5.32
CA ALA A 562 30.64 15.63 -5.68
C ALA A 562 31.54 15.76 -4.44
N ASP A 563 32.67 15.06 -4.44
CA ASP A 563 33.71 15.27 -3.41
C ASP A 563 34.17 16.73 -3.40
N GLY A 564 34.19 17.34 -2.21
CA GLY A 564 34.61 18.72 -1.99
C GLY A 564 33.48 19.74 -1.92
N GLU A 565 32.25 19.39 -2.30
CA GLU A 565 31.08 20.28 -2.11
C GLU A 565 30.71 20.43 -0.63
N ASN A 566 30.69 19.31 0.11
CA ASN A 566 30.38 19.29 1.53
C ASN A 566 31.11 18.12 2.24
N GLY A 567 32.42 18.00 1.95
CA GLY A 567 33.22 16.83 2.30
C GLY A 567 33.25 15.80 1.17
N GLY A 568 33.79 14.59 1.44
CA GLY A 568 33.71 13.48 0.49
C GLY A 568 32.30 12.88 0.46
N SER A 569 31.77 12.56 -0.71
CA SER A 569 30.38 12.16 -0.86
C SER A 569 30.15 10.73 -0.37
N GLY A 570 31.05 9.81 -0.74
CA GLY A 570 31.11 8.47 -0.18
C GLY A 570 31.69 8.47 1.22
N VAL A 571 30.93 7.96 2.19
CA VAL A 571 31.34 7.93 3.59
C VAL A 571 31.38 6.52 4.17
N PHE A 572 32.25 6.32 5.15
CA PHE A 572 32.29 5.09 5.93
C PHE A 572 32.75 5.32 7.38
N SER A 573 32.50 4.34 8.25
CA SER A 573 33.19 4.19 9.54
C SER A 573 33.23 2.73 10.00
N TYR A 574 34.30 2.34 10.68
CA TYR A 574 34.35 1.08 11.41
C TYR A 574 33.91 1.31 12.85
N GLY A 575 32.97 0.50 13.33
CA GLY A 575 32.39 0.66 14.65
C GLY A 575 31.06 -0.10 14.82
N PRO A 576 30.46 -0.03 16.00
CA PRO A 576 29.11 -0.55 16.21
C PRO A 576 28.10 0.25 15.37
N VAL A 577 26.94 -0.37 15.10
CA VAL A 577 25.78 0.30 14.48
C VAL A 577 25.45 1.60 15.21
N GLY A 578 25.12 2.66 14.48
CA GLY A 578 24.94 4.00 15.06
C GLY A 578 26.22 4.82 15.20
N THR A 579 27.33 4.39 14.60
CA THR A 579 28.52 5.25 14.43
C THR A 579 28.33 6.12 13.20
N PHE A 580 28.39 7.45 13.35
CA PHE A 580 28.24 8.36 12.21
C PHE A 580 29.39 8.20 11.20
N PRO A 581 29.10 7.86 9.92
CA PRO A 581 30.15 7.64 8.92
C PRO A 581 30.71 8.98 8.43
N SER A 582 31.92 9.32 8.89
CA SER A 582 32.62 10.55 8.54
C SER A 582 33.91 10.32 7.73
N GLY A 583 34.43 9.09 7.72
CA GLY A 583 35.59 8.72 6.91
C GLY A 583 35.24 8.72 5.43
N THR A 584 36.21 9.01 4.56
CA THR A 584 36.04 9.01 3.10
C THR A 584 37.24 8.30 2.47
N PHE A 585 37.03 7.58 1.37
CA PHE A 585 38.10 6.88 0.68
C PHE A 585 37.86 6.91 -0.83
N ARG A 586 38.83 7.41 -1.60
CA ARG A 586 38.85 7.41 -3.07
C ARG A 586 37.52 7.80 -3.73
N SER A 587 36.82 8.82 -3.22
CA SER A 587 35.55 9.30 -3.79
C SER A 587 34.55 8.17 -4.09
N THR A 588 34.51 7.14 -3.23
CA THR A 588 33.83 5.87 -3.50
C THR A 588 32.31 6.01 -3.48
N ASN A 589 31.59 5.38 -4.39
CA ASN A 589 30.15 5.17 -4.24
C ASN A 589 29.89 3.80 -3.60
N TYR A 590 29.27 3.77 -2.42
CA TYR A 590 28.90 2.56 -1.67
C TYR A 590 27.48 2.08 -1.96
N TRP A 591 26.80 2.69 -2.95
CA TRP A 591 25.47 2.30 -3.44
C TRP A 591 24.40 2.28 -2.34
N VAL A 592 24.35 3.35 -1.53
CA VAL A 592 23.38 3.55 -0.43
C VAL A 592 22.41 4.67 -0.74
N ASP A 593 21.12 4.39 -0.86
CA ASP A 593 20.14 5.32 -1.44
C ASP A 593 19.04 5.68 -0.44
N VAL A 594 18.24 6.66 -0.83
CA VAL A 594 17.00 7.04 -0.17
C VAL A 594 15.80 6.86 -1.09
N GLU A 595 14.64 6.63 -0.50
CA GLU A 595 13.36 6.87 -1.15
C GLU A 595 12.80 8.20 -0.69
N PHE A 596 12.73 9.15 -1.60
CA PHE A 596 12.23 10.49 -1.36
C PHE A 596 10.85 10.65 -1.96
N LYS A 597 9.88 11.04 -1.14
CA LYS A 597 8.54 11.46 -1.57
C LYS A 597 8.49 12.99 -1.51
N ARG A 598 8.06 13.63 -2.60
CA ARG A 598 7.79 15.07 -2.61
C ARG A 598 6.74 15.40 -1.56
N ASN A 599 6.91 16.48 -0.82
CA ASN A 599 5.78 17.05 -0.11
C ASN A 599 4.89 17.73 -1.17
N VAL A 600 3.78 17.09 -1.54
CA VAL A 600 2.75 17.78 -2.32
C VAL A 600 2.03 18.63 -1.29
N ASN A 601 2.20 19.95 -1.37
CA ASN A 601 1.47 20.85 -0.50
C ASN A 601 -0.03 20.53 -0.58
N THR A 602 -0.66 20.35 0.57
CA THR A 602 -2.07 20.00 0.71
C THR A 602 -2.84 21.26 1.05
N ALA A 603 -3.88 21.56 0.28
CA ALA A 603 -4.70 22.74 0.57
C ALA A 603 -5.23 22.71 2.02
N PRO A 604 -5.33 23.86 2.69
CA PRO A 604 -5.88 23.93 4.05
C PRO A 604 -7.33 23.46 4.11
N VAL A 605 -7.82 23.14 5.31
CA VAL A 605 -9.23 22.85 5.56
C VAL A 605 -9.82 23.98 6.38
N ALA A 606 -10.80 24.67 5.80
CA ALA A 606 -11.49 25.78 6.46
C ALA A 606 -12.83 25.33 7.07
N VAL A 607 -13.14 25.83 8.26
CA VAL A 607 -14.31 25.47 9.07
C VAL A 607 -15.26 26.67 9.19
N ASN A 608 -16.57 26.41 9.21
CA ASN A 608 -17.57 27.48 9.32
C ASN A 608 -17.54 28.15 10.70
N ASP A 609 -17.77 29.47 10.71
CA ASP A 609 -17.79 30.29 11.92
C ASP A 609 -19.18 30.88 12.20
N SER A 610 -19.41 31.27 13.45
CA SER A 610 -20.63 31.96 13.86
C SER A 610 -20.35 33.04 14.90
N TYR A 611 -20.89 34.23 14.67
CA TYR A 611 -20.75 35.38 15.58
C TYR A 611 -22.09 36.09 15.79
N PRO A 612 -22.43 36.53 17.02
CA PRO A 612 -23.56 37.40 17.27
C PRO A 612 -23.18 38.88 17.25
N THR A 613 -24.11 39.75 16.86
CA THR A 613 -24.06 41.20 17.11
C THR A 613 -25.46 41.75 17.30
N ALA A 614 -25.62 42.90 17.94
CA ALA A 614 -26.87 43.64 17.92
C ALA A 614 -26.97 44.47 16.63
N GLU A 615 -28.19 44.77 16.16
CA GLU A 615 -28.35 45.78 15.13
C GLU A 615 -27.81 47.14 15.61
N ASP A 616 -27.43 47.99 14.66
CA ASP A 616 -26.74 49.27 14.87
C ASP A 616 -25.40 49.21 15.63
N THR A 617 -24.91 48.00 15.93
CA THR A 617 -23.65 47.78 16.66
C THR A 617 -22.63 47.09 15.77
N PRO A 618 -21.48 47.72 15.47
CA PRO A 618 -20.39 47.08 14.75
C PRO A 618 -19.76 45.93 15.55
N LEU A 619 -19.59 44.77 14.90
CA LEU A 619 -18.84 43.62 15.39
C LEU A 619 -17.37 43.76 15.00
N THR A 620 -16.46 43.56 15.96
CA THR A 620 -15.00 43.50 15.74
C THR A 620 -14.44 42.21 16.31
N VAL A 621 -13.77 41.41 15.47
CA VAL A 621 -13.16 40.13 15.84
C VAL A 621 -11.65 40.19 15.60
N ALA A 622 -10.87 39.95 16.65
CA ALA A 622 -9.41 39.95 16.60
C ALA A 622 -8.85 38.67 15.95
N ALA A 623 -7.58 38.73 15.49
CA ALA A 623 -6.89 37.57 14.92
C ALA A 623 -6.71 36.46 15.99
N ALA A 624 -6.76 35.17 15.65
CA ALA A 624 -6.85 34.60 14.29
C ALA A 624 -8.23 34.69 13.64
N GLY A 625 -9.26 35.17 14.35
CA GLY A 625 -10.61 35.39 13.84
C GLY A 625 -11.17 34.16 13.13
N VAL A 626 -11.49 34.27 11.84
CA VAL A 626 -12.02 33.15 11.04
C VAL A 626 -11.02 31.99 10.90
N LEU A 627 -9.71 32.23 11.02
CA LEU A 627 -8.69 31.18 10.88
C LEU A 627 -8.48 30.36 12.17
N ALA A 628 -9.18 30.69 13.26
CA ALA A 628 -8.89 30.12 14.58
C ALA A 628 -9.20 28.62 14.70
N ASN A 629 -10.08 28.10 13.85
CA ASN A 629 -10.53 26.71 13.78
C ASN A 629 -10.10 26.00 12.48
N ASP A 630 -9.31 26.68 11.65
CA ASP A 630 -8.80 26.15 10.38
C ASP A 630 -7.51 25.36 10.60
N THR A 631 -7.24 24.41 9.71
CA THR A 631 -6.05 23.54 9.82
C THR A 631 -5.35 23.37 8.49
N ASP A 632 -4.03 23.23 8.58
CA ASP A 632 -3.17 22.80 7.49
C ASP A 632 -2.42 21.54 7.94
N VAL A 633 -2.44 20.49 7.13
CA VAL A 633 -1.77 19.22 7.47
C VAL A 633 -0.25 19.31 7.32
N ASP A 634 0.23 20.20 6.45
CA ASP A 634 1.65 20.50 6.23
C ASP A 634 2.17 21.52 7.27
N GLY A 635 1.27 22.18 8.00
CA GLY A 635 1.59 23.09 9.10
C GLY A 635 1.97 24.50 8.64
N ASP A 636 1.64 24.85 7.39
CA ASP A 636 1.93 26.16 6.82
C ASP A 636 1.09 27.28 7.47
N PRO A 637 1.63 28.51 7.59
CA PRO A 637 0.89 29.64 8.14
C PRO A 637 -0.31 30.03 7.26
N LEU A 638 -1.49 30.15 7.88
CA LEU A 638 -2.73 30.45 7.15
C LEU A 638 -3.02 31.94 7.01
N THR A 639 -3.61 32.29 5.88
CA THR A 639 -4.18 33.61 5.59
C THR A 639 -5.62 33.51 5.09
N ALA A 640 -6.46 34.49 5.41
CA ALA A 640 -7.86 34.52 4.99
C ALA A 640 -8.04 35.29 3.68
N VAL A 641 -8.77 34.70 2.74
CA VAL A 641 -9.14 35.30 1.46
C VAL A 641 -10.66 35.41 1.40
N LEU A 642 -11.18 36.61 1.19
CA LEU A 642 -12.62 36.86 1.10
C LEU A 642 -13.21 36.17 -0.14
N GLY A 643 -14.28 35.42 0.06
CA GLY A 643 -15.11 34.84 -1.00
C GLY A 643 -16.20 35.84 -1.40
N THR A 644 -17.40 35.64 -0.85
CA THR A 644 -18.56 36.53 -1.04
C THR A 644 -18.79 37.37 0.21
N GLY A 645 -19.01 38.68 0.05
CA GLY A 645 -19.35 39.56 1.15
C GLY A 645 -20.78 39.37 1.70
N PRO A 646 -21.08 39.98 2.86
CA PRO A 646 -22.42 39.99 3.45
C PRO A 646 -23.42 40.84 2.66
N SER A 647 -24.71 40.60 2.91
CA SER A 647 -25.83 41.26 2.22
C SER A 647 -26.54 42.33 3.05
N LYS A 648 -26.39 42.30 4.37
CA LYS A 648 -27.08 43.17 5.34
C LYS A 648 -26.13 44.11 6.07
N GLY A 649 -24.85 44.17 5.69
CA GLY A 649 -23.88 45.07 6.31
C GLY A 649 -22.61 45.25 5.48
N THR A 650 -21.66 45.97 6.05
CA THR A 650 -20.34 46.22 5.45
C THR A 650 -19.27 45.42 6.19
N LEU A 651 -18.40 44.72 5.45
CA LEU A 651 -17.34 43.86 5.99
C LEU A 651 -15.96 44.34 5.57
N THR A 652 -15.01 44.33 6.51
CA THR A 652 -13.57 44.39 6.23
C THR A 652 -12.89 43.16 6.82
N LEU A 653 -12.41 42.24 5.96
CA LEU A 653 -11.66 41.04 6.35
C LEU A 653 -10.16 41.24 6.09
N ASN A 654 -9.33 41.00 7.10
CA ASN A 654 -7.88 41.07 7.00
C ASN A 654 -7.26 39.68 6.74
N ALA A 655 -6.09 39.64 6.09
CA ALA A 655 -5.40 38.40 5.77
C ALA A 655 -5.03 37.54 6.99
N ASN A 656 -4.88 38.12 8.18
CA ASN A 656 -4.62 37.38 9.43
C ASN A 656 -5.89 36.80 10.08
N GLY A 657 -7.02 36.82 9.37
CA GLY A 657 -8.31 36.28 9.80
C GLY A 657 -9.15 37.20 10.69
N SER A 658 -8.61 38.33 11.17
CA SER A 658 -9.41 39.35 11.87
C SER A 658 -10.38 40.07 10.93
N PHE A 659 -11.54 40.50 11.44
CA PHE A 659 -12.51 41.25 10.63
C PHE A 659 -13.36 42.23 11.45
N THR A 660 -13.94 43.22 10.74
CA THR A 660 -14.99 44.10 11.26
C THR A 660 -16.24 44.00 10.39
N TYR A 661 -17.41 43.93 11.02
CA TYR A 661 -18.71 43.90 10.35
C TYR A 661 -19.63 44.96 10.95
N ALA A 662 -20.19 45.85 10.14
CA ALA A 662 -21.19 46.82 10.57
C ALA A 662 -22.54 46.51 9.89
N PRO A 663 -23.57 46.09 10.64
CA PRO A 663 -24.91 45.90 10.07
C PRO A 663 -25.45 47.22 9.51
N THR A 664 -26.29 47.13 8.48
CA THR A 664 -27.09 48.26 7.99
C THR A 664 -28.07 48.64 9.09
N ALA A 665 -28.35 49.93 9.22
CA ALA A 665 -29.23 50.42 10.28
C ALA A 665 -30.59 49.73 10.27
N ASN A 666 -31.06 49.33 11.45
CA ASN A 666 -32.37 48.74 11.70
C ASN A 666 -32.63 47.43 10.93
N VAL A 667 -31.55 46.71 10.57
CA VAL A 667 -31.63 45.40 9.92
C VAL A 667 -31.18 44.31 10.88
N ASN A 668 -32.09 43.38 11.18
CA ASN A 668 -31.84 42.21 12.02
C ASN A 668 -31.96 40.86 11.27
N GLY A 669 -31.76 39.77 12.01
CA GLY A 669 -31.76 38.40 11.52
C GLY A 669 -30.38 37.90 11.09
N SER A 670 -30.32 36.84 10.29
CA SER A 670 -29.05 36.26 9.85
C SER A 670 -28.50 36.98 8.62
N ASP A 671 -27.17 37.20 8.61
CA ASP A 671 -26.38 37.57 7.44
C ASP A 671 -25.15 36.65 7.34
N THR A 672 -24.58 36.52 6.14
CA THR A 672 -23.49 35.56 5.90
C THR A 672 -22.46 36.10 4.94
N PHE A 673 -21.19 35.79 5.17
CA PHE A 673 -20.12 35.95 4.17
C PHE A 673 -19.33 34.65 4.08
N THR A 674 -18.56 34.48 2.99
CA THR A 674 -17.72 33.29 2.80
C THR A 674 -16.24 33.67 2.68
N TYR A 675 -15.36 32.75 3.05
CA TYR A 675 -13.92 32.91 2.90
C TYR A 675 -13.25 31.57 2.55
N ARG A 676 -11.97 31.65 2.17
CA ARG A 676 -11.05 30.50 2.09
C ARG A 676 -9.80 30.78 2.91
N ALA A 677 -9.27 29.78 3.58
CA ALA A 677 -7.91 29.81 4.12
C ALA A 677 -6.92 29.54 2.97
N SER A 678 -5.75 30.15 3.05
CA SER A 678 -4.67 30.06 2.07
C SER A 678 -3.34 29.88 2.79
N ASP A 679 -2.59 28.84 2.44
CA ASP A 679 -1.22 28.58 2.91
C ASP A 679 -0.15 29.39 2.12
N GLY A 680 -0.59 30.15 1.11
CA GLY A 680 0.28 30.94 0.22
C GLY A 680 0.56 30.28 -1.13
N THR A 681 0.16 29.01 -1.30
CA THR A 681 0.26 28.25 -2.55
C THR A 681 -1.07 27.66 -2.99
N LEU A 682 -1.89 27.14 -2.07
CA LEU A 682 -3.21 26.57 -2.29
C LEU A 682 -4.26 27.22 -1.38
N THR A 683 -5.52 27.10 -1.77
CA THR A 683 -6.67 27.61 -1.00
C THR A 683 -7.61 26.49 -0.60
N SER A 684 -8.17 26.57 0.60
CA SER A 684 -9.09 25.60 1.20
C SER A 684 -10.42 25.44 0.47
N ASN A 685 -11.29 24.56 0.97
CA ASN A 685 -12.73 24.62 0.71
C ASN A 685 -13.33 26.00 1.10
N LEU A 686 -14.49 26.33 0.53
CA LEU A 686 -15.22 27.54 0.90
C LEU A 686 -15.86 27.33 2.28
N ALA A 687 -15.57 28.22 3.22
CA ALA A 687 -16.19 28.25 4.55
C ALA A 687 -17.15 29.43 4.65
N THR A 688 -18.23 29.25 5.41
CA THR A 688 -19.27 30.24 5.64
C THR A 688 -19.17 30.78 7.06
N VAL A 689 -19.15 32.11 7.18
CA VAL A 689 -19.32 32.81 8.45
C VAL A 689 -20.76 33.26 8.56
N THR A 690 -21.44 32.85 9.62
CA THR A 690 -22.82 33.27 9.92
C THR A 690 -22.81 34.35 11.00
N ILE A 691 -23.42 35.49 10.70
CA ILE A 691 -23.62 36.58 11.66
C ILE A 691 -25.09 36.59 12.06
N THR A 692 -25.35 36.45 13.36
CA THR A 692 -26.70 36.60 13.93
C THR A 692 -26.85 38.03 14.45
N ILE A 693 -27.68 38.84 13.78
CA ILE A 693 -27.96 40.22 14.16
C ILE A 693 -29.24 40.22 15.00
N THR A 694 -29.12 40.52 16.29
CA THR A 694 -30.26 40.54 17.21
C THR A 694 -30.99 41.88 17.14
N PRO A 695 -32.33 41.89 17.13
CA PRO A 695 -33.11 43.12 17.10
C PRO A 695 -32.91 43.95 18.38
N VAL A 696 -32.99 45.27 18.25
CA VAL A 696 -32.91 46.28 19.31
C VAL A 696 -34.04 47.27 19.09
N ASN A 697 -34.86 47.49 20.12
CA ASN A 697 -36.01 48.41 20.04
C ASN A 697 -35.56 49.85 19.73
N ASP A 698 -36.13 50.42 18.68
CA ASP A 698 -36.00 51.82 18.27
C ASP A 698 -37.15 52.67 18.84
N ALA A 699 -36.92 53.97 19.04
CA ALA A 699 -38.01 54.85 19.50
C ALA A 699 -38.97 55.21 18.36
N PRO A 700 -40.28 55.33 18.63
CA PRO A 700 -41.24 55.83 17.64
C PRO A 700 -40.89 57.22 17.11
N VAL A 701 -41.36 57.53 15.89
CA VAL A 701 -41.29 58.87 15.30
C VAL A 701 -42.70 59.44 15.23
N ALA A 702 -42.93 60.54 15.96
CA ALA A 702 -44.21 61.27 15.94
C ALA A 702 -44.16 62.49 15.02
N THR A 703 -45.24 62.72 14.27
CA THR A 703 -45.38 63.80 13.28
C THR A 703 -46.45 64.81 13.72
N ASN A 704 -46.23 66.09 13.41
CA ASN A 704 -47.18 67.15 13.78
C ASN A 704 -48.54 67.02 13.06
N ASP A 705 -49.62 67.41 13.74
CA ASP A 705 -50.98 67.41 13.20
C ASP A 705 -51.58 68.83 13.12
N SER A 706 -52.59 68.98 12.26
CA SER A 706 -53.37 70.21 12.16
C SER A 706 -54.85 69.95 11.92
N TYR A 707 -55.72 70.62 12.67
CA TYR A 707 -57.17 70.50 12.56
C TYR A 707 -57.86 71.87 12.61
N THR A 708 -59.12 71.90 12.19
CA THR A 708 -59.97 73.11 12.24
C THR A 708 -61.32 72.78 12.84
N VAL A 709 -61.88 73.70 13.62
CA VAL A 709 -63.22 73.57 14.23
C VAL A 709 -63.89 74.94 14.32
N ASN A 710 -65.21 75.00 14.45
CA ASN A 710 -65.90 76.26 14.69
C ASN A 710 -65.98 76.55 16.20
N GLN A 711 -66.07 77.82 16.58
CA GLN A 711 -66.29 78.22 17.97
C GLN A 711 -67.49 77.48 18.56
N ASP A 712 -67.45 77.20 19.87
CA ASP A 712 -68.51 76.53 20.63
C ASP A 712 -68.88 75.11 20.15
N THR A 713 -68.11 74.51 19.23
CA THR A 713 -68.30 73.12 18.78
C THR A 713 -67.11 72.23 19.17
N PRO A 714 -67.35 71.04 19.77
CA PRO A 714 -66.27 70.09 20.04
C PRO A 714 -65.70 69.47 18.76
N LEU A 715 -64.37 69.41 18.65
CA LEU A 715 -63.65 68.61 17.67
C LEU A 715 -63.45 67.19 18.22
N THR A 716 -63.96 66.16 17.53
CA THR A 716 -63.78 64.76 17.94
C THR A 716 -63.15 63.94 16.81
N LEU A 717 -62.00 63.33 17.09
CA LEU A 717 -61.26 62.47 16.18
C LEU A 717 -61.22 61.04 16.72
N ALA A 718 -61.65 60.07 15.90
CA ALA A 718 -61.51 58.65 16.22
C ALA A 718 -60.05 58.19 16.09
N ALA A 719 -59.70 57.08 16.75
CA ALA A 719 -58.40 56.44 16.60
C ALA A 719 -58.12 56.08 15.11
N PRO A 720 -56.86 56.18 14.64
CA PRO A 720 -55.65 56.45 15.42
C PRO A 720 -55.44 57.92 15.78
N GLY A 721 -56.31 58.84 15.34
CA GLY A 721 -56.27 60.27 15.67
C GLY A 721 -54.89 60.87 15.40
N VAL A 722 -54.22 61.37 16.44
CA VAL A 722 -52.87 61.94 16.33
C VAL A 722 -51.81 60.91 15.93
N LEU A 723 -51.99 59.63 16.25
CA LEU A 723 -51.04 58.58 15.88
C LEU A 723 -51.12 58.15 14.40
N GLY A 724 -52.05 58.73 13.62
CA GLY A 724 -52.34 58.28 12.26
C GLY A 724 -51.22 58.53 11.25
N ASN A 725 -50.31 59.44 11.56
CA ASN A 725 -49.13 59.81 10.77
C ASN A 725 -47.81 59.47 11.48
N ASP A 726 -47.87 58.73 12.59
CA ASP A 726 -46.72 58.31 13.37
C ASP A 726 -46.25 56.92 12.91
N SER A 727 -44.96 56.64 13.10
CA SER A 727 -44.37 55.37 12.67
C SER A 727 -43.38 54.84 13.70
N ASP A 728 -43.31 53.52 13.79
CA ASP A 728 -42.27 52.79 14.50
C ASP A 728 -41.52 51.91 13.50
N VAL A 729 -40.18 51.88 13.55
CA VAL A 729 -39.38 51.13 12.58
C VAL A 729 -39.36 49.62 12.85
N ASP A 730 -39.60 49.22 14.10
CA ASP A 730 -39.82 47.82 14.49
C ASP A 730 -41.26 47.36 14.20
N GLY A 731 -42.15 48.30 13.91
CA GLY A 731 -43.57 48.06 13.64
C GLY A 731 -44.40 47.85 14.90
N ASP A 732 -43.89 48.30 16.05
CA ASP A 732 -44.62 48.22 17.31
C ASP A 732 -45.89 49.07 17.33
N SER A 733 -46.85 48.65 18.15
CA SER A 733 -48.14 49.34 18.27
C SER A 733 -47.99 50.62 19.09
N LEU A 734 -48.37 51.75 18.50
CA LEU A 734 -48.19 53.06 19.12
C LEU A 734 -49.33 53.46 20.05
N THR A 735 -48.97 54.19 21.11
CA THR A 735 -49.89 54.88 22.02
C THR A 735 -49.52 56.35 22.19
N ALA A 736 -50.51 57.21 22.41
CA ALA A 736 -50.31 58.65 22.57
C ALA A 736 -50.14 59.02 24.04
N VAL A 737 -49.06 59.73 24.35
CA VAL A 737 -48.76 60.30 25.67
C VAL A 737 -48.88 61.82 25.58
N LEU A 738 -49.80 62.40 26.35
CA LEU A 738 -49.98 63.86 26.37
C LEU A 738 -48.72 64.55 26.90
N GLY A 739 -48.24 65.56 26.16
CA GLY A 739 -47.21 66.48 26.59
C GLY A 739 -47.83 67.67 27.33
N THR A 740 -47.98 68.80 26.63
CA THR A 740 -48.65 69.99 27.16
C THR A 740 -50.05 70.13 26.56
N GLY A 741 -51.06 70.36 27.40
CA GLY A 741 -52.44 70.59 26.95
C GLY A 741 -52.66 71.97 26.29
N PRO A 742 -53.84 72.17 25.69
CA PRO A 742 -54.22 73.45 25.07
C PRO A 742 -54.45 74.57 26.10
N LEU A 743 -54.32 75.82 25.66
CA LEU A 743 -54.49 77.00 26.52
C LEU A 743 -55.90 77.58 26.46
N SER A 744 -56.60 77.41 25.33
CA SER A 744 -57.87 78.07 25.03
C SER A 744 -59.02 77.07 24.81
N GLY A 745 -58.92 75.90 25.43
CA GLY A 745 -59.95 74.87 25.43
C GLY A 745 -59.65 73.72 26.39
N THR A 746 -60.50 72.70 26.37
CA THR A 746 -60.35 71.47 27.17
C THR A 746 -60.09 70.27 26.26
N LEU A 747 -59.11 69.43 26.60
CA LEU A 747 -58.70 68.27 25.80
C LEU A 747 -58.84 66.97 26.60
N THR A 748 -59.41 65.95 25.96
CA THR A 748 -59.28 64.54 26.38
C THR A 748 -58.58 63.77 25.27
N LEU A 749 -57.31 63.38 25.48
CA LEU A 749 -56.53 62.55 24.57
C LEU A 749 -56.53 61.11 25.09
N ASN A 750 -56.93 60.15 24.25
CA ASN A 750 -56.92 58.73 24.57
C ASN A 750 -55.60 58.08 24.14
N LEU A 751 -55.21 56.98 24.80
CA LEU A 751 -53.99 56.24 24.48
C LEU A 751 -53.94 55.74 23.03
N ASN A 752 -55.09 55.47 22.40
CA ASN A 752 -55.16 55.06 21.00
C ASN A 752 -55.08 56.23 20.00
N GLY A 753 -54.69 57.42 20.47
CA GLY A 753 -54.50 58.64 19.69
C GLY A 753 -55.77 59.40 19.30
N GLY A 754 -56.96 58.82 19.50
CA GLY A 754 -58.22 59.54 19.36
C GLY A 754 -58.38 60.61 20.45
N PHE A 755 -58.98 61.77 20.11
CA PHE A 755 -59.14 62.86 21.08
C PHE A 755 -60.44 63.66 20.88
N THR A 756 -60.84 64.33 21.94
CA THR A 756 -61.90 65.35 21.92
C THR A 756 -61.34 66.66 22.46
N TYR A 757 -61.44 67.73 21.67
CA TYR A 757 -61.09 69.09 22.05
C TYR A 757 -62.34 69.98 22.01
N THR A 758 -62.61 70.73 23.08
CA THR A 758 -63.70 71.72 23.12
C THR A 758 -63.09 73.10 23.38
N PRO A 759 -63.22 74.06 22.44
CA PRO A 759 -62.72 75.41 22.66
C PRO A 759 -63.47 76.11 23.81
N ASN A 760 -62.82 77.06 24.47
CA ASN A 760 -63.48 77.93 25.43
C ASN A 760 -64.62 78.71 24.74
N ALA A 761 -65.69 79.00 25.49
CA ALA A 761 -66.86 79.67 24.95
C ALA A 761 -66.47 80.99 24.26
N ALA A 762 -66.99 81.21 23.04
CA ALA A 762 -66.70 82.35 22.18
C ALA A 762 -65.22 82.58 21.80
N PHE A 763 -64.33 81.60 22.00
CA PHE A 763 -62.92 81.72 21.58
C PHE A 763 -62.78 81.53 20.06
N VAL A 764 -62.14 82.50 19.41
CA VAL A 764 -61.75 82.45 17.98
C VAL A 764 -60.25 82.69 17.91
N GLY A 765 -59.52 81.84 17.18
CA GLY A 765 -58.07 81.92 17.09
C GLY A 765 -57.40 80.55 16.99
N GLY A 766 -56.08 80.52 17.16
CA GLY A 766 -55.30 79.29 17.20
C GLY A 766 -55.13 78.77 18.63
N ASP A 767 -55.17 77.45 18.79
CA ASP A 767 -54.80 76.73 20.01
C ASP A 767 -53.92 75.53 19.65
N SER A 768 -53.21 74.97 20.60
CA SER A 768 -52.33 73.82 20.34
C SER A 768 -52.05 73.00 21.57
N PHE A 769 -51.83 71.70 21.38
CA PHE A 769 -51.28 70.82 22.41
C PHE A 769 -50.15 69.99 21.82
N THR A 770 -49.33 69.36 22.67
CA THR A 770 -48.24 68.48 22.21
C THR A 770 -48.44 67.08 22.75
N TYR A 771 -47.89 66.07 22.07
CA TYR A 771 -47.92 64.68 22.49
C TYR A 771 -46.62 63.96 22.07
N ARG A 772 -46.42 62.75 22.57
CA ARG A 772 -45.40 61.79 22.10
C ARG A 772 -46.08 60.49 21.71
N ALA A 773 -45.58 59.81 20.69
CA ALA A 773 -45.89 58.41 20.44
C ALA A 773 -45.02 57.53 21.34
N SER A 774 -45.58 56.42 21.82
CA SER A 774 -44.91 55.45 22.69
C SER A 774 -45.23 54.04 22.18
N ASP A 775 -44.21 53.22 21.95
CA ASP A 775 -44.30 51.79 21.65
C ASP A 775 -44.59 50.94 22.92
N GLY A 776 -44.41 51.54 24.10
CA GLY A 776 -44.57 50.92 25.40
C GLY A 776 -43.27 50.77 26.19
N THR A 777 -42.12 50.99 25.55
CA THR A 777 -40.78 51.00 26.16
C THR A 777 -40.07 52.35 25.97
N LEU A 778 -40.09 52.91 24.76
CA LEU A 778 -39.50 54.19 24.37
C LEU A 778 -40.59 55.16 23.90
N THR A 779 -40.23 56.44 23.87
CA THR A 779 -41.12 57.52 23.41
C THR A 779 -40.45 58.39 22.38
N SER A 780 -41.21 58.83 21.37
CA SER A 780 -40.78 59.77 20.34
C SER A 780 -40.37 61.13 20.92
N THR A 781 -39.78 61.98 20.08
CA THR A 781 -39.76 63.43 20.32
C THR A 781 -41.17 64.03 20.34
N LEU A 782 -41.33 65.24 20.88
CA LEU A 782 -42.64 65.92 20.93
C LEU A 782 -43.15 66.27 19.52
N ALA A 783 -44.38 65.87 19.23
CA ALA A 783 -45.19 66.36 18.12
C ALA A 783 -46.19 67.41 18.62
N THR A 784 -46.51 68.38 17.76
CA THR A 784 -47.47 69.47 18.04
C THR A 784 -48.73 69.28 17.22
N VAL A 785 -49.88 69.37 17.88
CA VAL A 785 -51.20 69.41 17.27
C VAL A 785 -51.68 70.86 17.28
N THR A 786 -51.92 71.40 16.11
CA THR A 786 -52.42 72.78 15.93
C THR A 786 -53.92 72.76 15.60
N ILE A 787 -54.70 73.62 16.25
CA ILE A 787 -56.15 73.71 16.07
C ILE A 787 -56.50 75.16 15.74
N SER A 788 -57.16 75.38 14.60
CA SER A 788 -57.70 76.70 14.24
C SER A 788 -59.21 76.74 14.49
N ILE A 789 -59.65 77.71 15.30
CA ILE A 789 -61.06 77.89 15.70
C ILE A 789 -61.66 79.08 14.94
N GLY A 790 -62.66 78.81 14.09
CA GLY A 790 -63.34 79.81 13.26
C GLY A 790 -64.58 80.43 13.92
N ALA A 791 -64.89 81.68 13.56
CA ALA A 791 -66.09 82.40 14.04
C ALA A 791 -67.39 81.90 13.37
N VAL A 792 -68.51 81.98 14.09
CA VAL A 792 -69.87 81.67 13.57
C VAL A 792 -70.75 82.91 13.75
N ASN A 793 -71.47 83.31 12.69
CA ASN A 793 -72.42 84.44 12.71
C ASN A 793 -73.76 84.05 13.34
N HIS A 794 -74.32 84.95 14.13
CA HIS A 794 -75.64 84.90 14.73
C HIS A 794 -76.60 85.81 13.96
N ALA A 795 -77.91 85.63 14.16
CA ALA A 795 -78.94 86.44 13.53
C ALA A 795 -79.34 87.62 14.44
N PRO A 796 -79.67 88.80 13.88
CA PRO A 796 -80.12 89.94 14.67
C PRO A 796 -81.53 89.71 15.24
N VAL A 797 -81.79 90.29 16.41
CA VAL A 797 -83.08 90.25 17.11
C VAL A 797 -83.77 91.61 16.99
N ALA A 798 -84.93 91.62 16.33
CA ALA A 798 -85.76 92.81 16.17
C ALA A 798 -86.75 92.99 17.32
N THR A 799 -86.95 94.24 17.78
CA THR A 799 -87.88 94.63 18.83
C THR A 799 -88.98 95.53 18.25
N ASN A 800 -90.25 95.31 18.63
CA ASN A 800 -91.37 96.06 18.04
C ASN A 800 -91.30 97.57 18.33
N ASP A 801 -91.40 98.39 17.27
CA ASP A 801 -91.55 99.85 17.36
C ASP A 801 -93.01 100.31 17.32
N GLY A 802 -93.26 101.51 17.85
CA GLY A 802 -94.56 102.18 17.77
C GLY A 802 -94.42 103.69 17.53
N TYR A 803 -95.17 104.20 16.56
CA TYR A 803 -95.23 105.63 16.24
C TYR A 803 -96.69 106.10 16.03
N THR A 804 -96.95 107.39 16.25
CA THR A 804 -98.26 108.01 16.00
C THR A 804 -98.10 109.28 15.16
N THR A 805 -99.11 109.59 14.36
CA THR A 805 -99.23 110.85 13.61
C THR A 805 -100.69 111.27 13.56
N ALA A 806 -100.96 112.56 13.37
CA ALA A 806 -102.31 113.04 13.10
C ALA A 806 -102.75 112.65 11.67
N GLU A 807 -104.06 112.56 11.45
CA GLU A 807 -104.59 112.28 10.11
C GLU A 807 -104.07 113.29 9.07
N ASP A 808 -103.86 112.82 7.85
CA ASP A 808 -103.33 113.58 6.71
C ASP A 808 -101.94 114.23 6.92
N THR A 809 -101.21 113.84 7.98
CA THR A 809 -99.86 114.34 8.25
C THR A 809 -98.81 113.24 8.01
N PRO A 810 -97.89 113.41 7.03
CA PRO A 810 -96.80 112.46 6.83
C PRO A 810 -95.92 112.33 8.09
N LEU A 811 -95.70 111.09 8.55
CA LEU A 811 -94.74 110.78 9.60
C LEU A 811 -93.36 110.57 8.99
N SER A 812 -92.36 111.33 9.44
CA SER A 812 -90.95 111.08 9.13
C SER A 812 -90.20 110.73 10.40
N VAL A 813 -89.65 109.52 10.47
CA VAL A 813 -88.80 109.05 11.56
C VAL A 813 -87.35 109.09 11.09
N THR A 814 -86.48 109.79 11.81
CA THR A 814 -85.04 109.83 11.48
C THR A 814 -84.35 108.54 11.91
N ALA A 815 -83.26 108.18 11.23
CA ALA A 815 -82.40 107.08 11.63
C ALA A 815 -81.94 107.22 13.10
N ALA A 816 -81.81 106.14 13.88
CA ALA A 816 -81.88 104.73 13.49
C ALA A 816 -83.30 104.16 13.24
N GLY A 817 -84.36 104.97 13.40
CA GLY A 817 -85.73 104.54 13.09
C GLY A 817 -86.12 103.26 13.83
N VAL A 818 -86.59 102.27 13.07
CA VAL A 818 -86.99 100.94 13.57
C VAL A 818 -85.83 100.04 14.01
N LEU A 819 -84.58 100.47 13.82
CA LEU A 819 -83.40 99.70 14.26
C LEU A 819 -82.88 100.14 15.63
N ALA A 820 -83.48 101.18 16.23
CA ALA A 820 -82.94 101.82 17.43
C ALA A 820 -82.95 100.91 18.67
N ASN A 821 -83.84 99.91 18.69
CA ASN A 821 -84.04 98.95 19.78
C ASN A 821 -83.72 97.50 19.35
N ASP A 822 -83.17 97.31 18.16
CA ASP A 822 -82.74 96.01 17.64
C ASP A 822 -81.30 95.72 18.07
N THR A 823 -80.94 94.44 18.22
CA THR A 823 -79.60 94.03 18.66
C THR A 823 -79.07 92.87 17.84
N ASP A 824 -77.77 92.86 17.60
CA ASP A 824 -77.02 91.72 17.07
C ASP A 824 -75.91 91.36 18.06
N VAL A 825 -75.78 90.07 18.42
CA VAL A 825 -74.80 89.63 19.43
C VAL A 825 -73.35 89.68 18.93
N ASP A 826 -73.15 89.64 17.61
CA ASP A 826 -71.83 89.79 16.98
C ASP A 826 -71.49 91.26 16.71
N GLY A 827 -72.46 92.16 16.89
CA GLY A 827 -72.30 93.59 16.65
C GLY A 827 -72.33 93.95 15.16
N ASP A 828 -72.87 93.06 14.32
CA ASP A 828 -73.04 93.31 12.88
C ASP A 828 -73.94 94.54 12.62
N PRO A 829 -73.62 95.39 11.62
CA PRO A 829 -74.46 96.52 11.27
C PRO A 829 -75.87 96.08 10.83
N LEU A 830 -76.89 96.59 11.52
CA LEU A 830 -78.28 96.26 11.24
C LEU A 830 -78.84 97.05 10.04
N THR A 831 -79.66 96.37 9.23
CA THR A 831 -80.47 97.01 8.16
C THR A 831 -81.91 96.54 8.25
N ALA A 832 -82.87 97.47 8.17
CA ALA A 832 -84.29 97.15 8.15
C ALA A 832 -84.78 96.94 6.71
N VAL A 833 -85.66 95.98 6.51
CA VAL A 833 -86.31 95.71 5.22
C VAL A 833 -87.83 95.71 5.45
N LEU A 834 -88.58 96.33 4.55
CA LEU A 834 -90.02 96.46 4.71
C LEU A 834 -90.69 95.08 4.53
N GLY A 835 -91.22 94.52 5.61
CA GLY A 835 -91.98 93.26 5.56
C GLY A 835 -93.39 93.47 5.00
N THR A 836 -94.23 94.19 5.73
CA THR A 836 -95.61 94.52 5.33
C THR A 836 -95.89 96.00 5.56
N GLY A 837 -96.51 96.67 4.58
CA GLY A 837 -96.86 98.09 4.66
C GLY A 837 -98.12 98.35 5.51
N PRO A 838 -98.35 99.60 5.95
CA PRO A 838 -99.56 99.98 6.69
C PRO A 838 -100.81 99.87 5.79
N SER A 839 -101.92 99.39 6.34
CA SER A 839 -103.16 99.19 5.58
C SER A 839 -103.93 100.48 5.23
N LYS A 840 -103.53 101.62 5.81
CA LYS A 840 -104.19 102.93 5.66
C LYS A 840 -103.23 104.05 5.23
N GLY A 841 -102.14 103.71 4.56
CA GLY A 841 -101.15 104.68 4.07
C GLY A 841 -100.12 104.05 3.16
N THR A 842 -99.14 104.84 2.75
CA THR A 842 -97.92 104.33 2.09
C THR A 842 -96.74 104.53 3.03
N LEU A 843 -95.87 103.52 3.10
CA LEU A 843 -94.63 103.56 3.89
C LEU A 843 -93.47 103.33 2.93
N THR A 844 -92.45 104.18 3.03
CA THR A 844 -91.15 104.00 2.38
C THR A 844 -90.11 103.98 3.50
N LEU A 845 -89.25 102.94 3.52
CA LEU A 845 -88.11 102.87 4.43
C LEU A 845 -86.90 103.59 3.84
#